data_AF-A0A8H4UGP4-F1
#
_entry.id   AF-A0A8H4UGP4-F1
#
_cell.length_a   1.000
_cell.length_b   1.000
_cell.length_c   1.000
_cell.angle_alpha   90.00
_cell.angle_beta   90.00
_cell.angle_gamma   90.00
#
_symmetry.space_group_name_H-M   'P 1'
#
loop_
_entity.id
_entity.type
_entity.pdbx_description
1 polymer ?
#
loop_
_entity_poly.entity_id
_entity_poly.type
_entity_poly.pdbx_seq_one_letter_code
_entity_poly.pdbx_strand_id
1 'polypeptide(L)'
;MAPKTIIAPSILSADFAQLGHDCARTIEQGADWLHVDIMDGHFVPNITFGPPVVAKIRGHVDQPTEAHGKGTFDCHMMIAEPKKWVKEFKKAGCNLYCFHYEAAFSSAAESPEDTTDEKTDPKALIRYIHDCDLLAGIAIKPDTSVDVLWDILENSEQKERPDMVLIMTVHPGFGGQKFMASELPKVQALREKYPELNIEVDGGLGPGTIDQAADAGANVIVAGSAVFGAKDPSEVISLLRKSVDDRKAKKVSARVARRKGKEFSEPPSNGSIFGARIFIDWRRQPIFAPRTFRLEYMNRNPPPRTIPRQQVNCAIHDEEKGDSPRRCFCGSCKEVQALCASPIPPPISPPQARRASTYFATTALSAETAKERFRAGLFDQKVLDSYTEQYAESAPYKHAVINGLVDDSLLRSVRSEIKANVEFTPKETDIYKIHQSGDLANLDGLDDESLGKLPSLLKLRDAVYSESFRNYVSHITNCGPLSGRKTDMAINIYTPGCYLLCHDDVIGSRRVSYILYLVDPDTPWKPEWGGALRLFPIQEIKNKEGEVAKTPLPDVTKVIPPAWNQLSFFAVQPGESFHDVEEVYHAETKEQLEKEGGRVRMAISGWFHIPQIGEEGYIKGEEERNAKNSGLMQLQGNPAQYDMPQPQPIQVDRSQSSPEGFDEADLEFLLKYISPNYLVPDALDQISEHFNEVFEVTLPDILSKKFAQRLRDYVEAEEKKPAQEDTATIERTSSWRVSKPPHKYRYMYQQPSGPDQLRTSQEESPITELLDIFLPSRQFRQWLQMATDTTIESADLLARRFRRGLDYTLATGHEGKARVEINLGFTPTPGWGDDENDEDEAEAEQKAKDKKVNGKGKGKAKAVAKEEEPAPKEADEVGGQEIFMSGDDDADEDAAVYKTGGDEDNILFFQAASWNKMTIVLRDSGALKFIKYISKSAKGDRWDVSGAFEIEEQDDDDDDGEENAGEGPAPVESEEEFQGFSPEDAESDSD
;
A
#
# COMPACT_ATOMS: atom_id res chain seq x y z
N MET A 1 -39.19 -17.35 2.59
CA MET A 1 -39.19 -16.32 3.65
C MET A 1 -37.82 -15.63 3.64
N ALA A 2 -37.52 -14.68 4.54
CA ALA A 2 -36.11 -14.33 4.76
C ALA A 2 -35.34 -15.63 5.12
N PRO A 3 -34.18 -15.90 4.52
CA PRO A 3 -33.47 -17.18 4.67
C PRO A 3 -32.94 -17.41 6.10
N LYS A 4 -32.40 -18.61 6.33
CA LYS A 4 -31.81 -19.03 7.60
C LYS A 4 -30.68 -18.07 8.00
N THR A 5 -30.48 -17.85 9.29
CA THR A 5 -29.26 -17.20 9.80
C THR A 5 -28.14 -18.23 9.80
N ILE A 6 -27.04 -17.90 9.16
CA ILE A 6 -25.88 -18.75 8.95
C ILE A 6 -24.67 -18.00 9.50
N ILE A 7 -23.94 -18.63 10.42
CA ILE A 7 -22.66 -18.12 10.91
C ILE A 7 -21.56 -18.99 10.30
N ALA A 8 -20.64 -18.35 9.59
CA ALA A 8 -19.60 -18.98 8.78
C ALA A 8 -18.23 -18.37 9.14
N PRO A 9 -17.61 -18.71 10.30
CA PRO A 9 -16.34 -18.12 10.68
C PRO A 9 -15.27 -18.38 9.61
N SER A 10 -14.52 -17.33 9.22
CA SER A 10 -13.39 -17.47 8.32
C SER A 10 -12.25 -18.17 9.05
N ILE A 11 -11.78 -19.27 8.48
CA ILE A 11 -10.67 -20.06 9.05
C ILE A 11 -9.30 -19.42 8.81
N LEU A 12 -9.24 -18.30 8.07
CA LEU A 12 -8.04 -17.46 7.92
C LEU A 12 -7.55 -16.91 9.27
N SER A 13 -8.43 -16.81 10.27
CA SER A 13 -8.10 -16.40 11.64
C SER A 13 -7.95 -17.56 12.63
N ALA A 14 -7.91 -18.81 12.17
CA ALA A 14 -7.67 -19.98 13.03
C ALA A 14 -6.17 -20.27 13.19
N ASP A 15 -5.80 -21.05 14.20
CA ASP A 15 -4.42 -21.56 14.33
C ASP A 15 -4.13 -22.56 13.20
N PHE A 16 -3.25 -22.20 12.27
CA PHE A 16 -2.88 -23.04 11.13
C PHE A 16 -2.16 -24.34 11.56
N ALA A 17 -1.43 -24.35 12.68
CA ALA A 17 -0.83 -25.55 13.24
C ALA A 17 -1.87 -26.53 13.84
N GLN A 18 -3.10 -26.07 14.10
CA GLN A 18 -4.20 -26.85 14.65
C GLN A 18 -5.45 -26.85 13.75
N LEU A 19 -5.33 -26.45 12.49
CA LEU A 19 -6.44 -26.02 11.64
C LEU A 19 -7.61 -27.02 11.56
N GLY A 20 -7.33 -28.32 11.44
CA GLY A 20 -8.34 -29.38 11.43
C GLY A 20 -9.11 -29.51 12.75
N HIS A 21 -8.43 -29.36 13.90
CA HIS A 21 -9.07 -29.34 15.21
C HIS A 21 -9.91 -28.09 15.43
N ASP A 22 -9.42 -26.93 14.98
CA ASP A 22 -10.12 -25.66 15.11
C ASP A 22 -11.38 -25.56 14.25
N CYS A 23 -11.32 -26.10 13.04
CA CYS A 23 -12.48 -26.27 12.16
C CYS A 23 -13.56 -27.15 12.79
N ALA A 24 -13.18 -28.31 13.36
CA ALA A 24 -14.12 -29.19 14.06
C ALA A 24 -14.72 -28.51 15.31
N ARG A 25 -13.87 -27.96 16.17
CA ARG A 25 -14.22 -27.27 17.43
C ARG A 25 -15.22 -26.14 17.20
N THR A 26 -15.00 -25.31 16.20
CA THR A 26 -15.86 -24.15 15.87
C THR A 26 -17.23 -24.60 15.34
N ILE A 27 -17.26 -25.67 14.55
CA ILE A 27 -18.49 -26.31 14.10
C ILE A 27 -19.25 -26.94 15.27
N GLU A 28 -18.59 -27.63 16.21
CA GLU A 28 -19.22 -28.14 17.44
C GLU A 28 -19.80 -27.02 18.30
N GLN A 29 -19.05 -25.92 18.50
CA GLN A 29 -19.43 -24.74 19.28
C GLN A 29 -20.60 -23.93 18.70
N GLY A 30 -21.06 -24.24 17.48
CA GLY A 30 -22.34 -23.77 16.97
C GLY A 30 -22.31 -22.98 15.67
N ALA A 31 -21.17 -22.94 14.96
CA ALA A 31 -21.13 -22.46 13.58
C ALA A 31 -21.99 -23.37 12.67
N ASP A 32 -22.49 -22.80 11.57
CA ASP A 32 -23.16 -23.58 10.53
C ASP A 32 -22.16 -24.05 9.48
N TRP A 33 -21.39 -23.12 8.94
CA TRP A 33 -20.43 -23.32 7.86
C TRP A 33 -19.03 -22.96 8.35
N LEU A 34 -18.03 -23.25 7.53
CA LEU A 34 -16.72 -22.60 7.59
C LEU A 34 -16.54 -21.83 6.29
N HIS A 35 -16.13 -20.57 6.41
CA HIS A 35 -15.71 -19.76 5.28
C HIS A 35 -14.20 -19.98 5.08
N VAL A 36 -13.80 -20.26 3.85
CA VAL A 36 -12.49 -20.81 3.50
C VAL A 36 -11.89 -19.95 2.41
N ASP A 37 -11.14 -18.93 2.84
CA ASP A 37 -10.48 -17.96 1.99
C ASP A 37 -9.31 -18.57 1.19
N ILE A 38 -9.42 -18.53 -0.13
CA ILE A 38 -8.42 -19.03 -1.08
C ILE A 38 -7.87 -17.86 -1.88
N MET A 39 -6.56 -17.65 -1.79
CA MET A 39 -5.82 -16.53 -2.37
C MET A 39 -4.61 -17.06 -3.15
N ASP A 40 -4.30 -16.45 -4.30
CA ASP A 40 -3.32 -16.99 -5.26
C ASP A 40 -2.13 -16.07 -5.58
N GLY A 41 -1.98 -14.92 -4.90
CA GLY A 41 -0.95 -13.93 -5.22
C GLY A 41 -1.14 -13.18 -6.55
N HIS A 42 -2.26 -13.38 -7.26
CA HIS A 42 -2.51 -12.79 -8.58
C HIS A 42 -3.79 -11.94 -8.64
N PHE A 43 -4.83 -12.27 -7.86
CA PHE A 43 -6.07 -11.48 -7.75
C PHE A 43 -6.16 -10.63 -6.47
N VAL A 44 -5.40 -11.05 -5.47
CA VAL A 44 -4.99 -10.36 -4.24
C VAL A 44 -3.50 -10.74 -4.02
N PRO A 45 -2.65 -9.91 -3.39
CA PRO A 45 -1.22 -10.20 -3.29
C PRO A 45 -0.92 -11.39 -2.36
N ASN A 46 -1.78 -11.64 -1.36
CA ASN A 46 -1.58 -12.72 -0.42
C ASN A 46 -1.76 -14.12 -1.05
N ILE A 47 -1.07 -15.09 -0.47
CA ILE A 47 -1.19 -16.51 -0.78
C ILE A 47 -1.66 -17.23 0.49
N THR A 48 -2.66 -18.11 0.35
CA THR A 48 -3.15 -18.95 1.45
C THR A 48 -2.83 -20.42 1.20
N PHE A 49 -3.84 -21.27 1.03
CA PHE A 49 -3.67 -22.70 0.82
C PHE A 49 -4.59 -23.24 -0.28
N GLY A 50 -4.12 -24.26 -0.99
CA GLY A 50 -4.84 -24.87 -2.11
C GLY A 50 -5.77 -26.04 -1.73
N PRO A 51 -6.35 -26.72 -2.74
CA PRO A 51 -7.19 -27.90 -2.57
C PRO A 51 -6.64 -29.01 -1.63
N PRO A 52 -5.31 -29.30 -1.56
CA PRO A 52 -4.79 -30.32 -0.66
C PRO A 52 -5.10 -30.05 0.82
N VAL A 53 -5.03 -28.80 1.28
CA VAL A 53 -5.29 -28.44 2.68
C VAL A 53 -6.79 -28.51 2.97
N VAL A 54 -7.63 -28.00 2.07
CA VAL A 54 -9.10 -28.12 2.17
C VAL A 54 -9.53 -29.59 2.26
N ALA A 55 -8.90 -30.48 1.50
CA ALA A 55 -9.14 -31.93 1.54
C ALA A 55 -8.75 -32.56 2.89
N LYS A 56 -7.70 -32.05 3.56
CA LYS A 56 -7.32 -32.48 4.92
C LYS A 56 -8.34 -31.99 5.95
N ILE A 57 -8.67 -30.70 5.95
CA ILE A 57 -9.66 -30.09 6.87
C ILE A 57 -11.02 -30.79 6.74
N ARG A 58 -11.43 -31.16 5.52
CA ARG A 58 -12.66 -31.93 5.27
C ARG A 58 -12.70 -33.28 5.99
N GLY A 59 -11.56 -33.87 6.35
CA GLY A 59 -11.50 -35.06 7.20
C GLY A 59 -11.99 -34.84 8.64
N HIS A 60 -12.04 -33.59 9.11
CA HIS A 60 -12.41 -33.22 10.48
C HIS A 60 -13.84 -32.64 10.61
N VAL A 61 -14.53 -32.35 9.49
CA VAL A 61 -15.86 -31.73 9.49
C VAL A 61 -16.83 -32.51 8.61
N ASP A 62 -17.85 -33.09 9.26
CA ASP A 62 -18.96 -33.80 8.62
C ASP A 62 -19.51 -33.04 7.39
N GLN A 63 -19.78 -33.77 6.30
CA GLN A 63 -20.38 -33.16 5.12
C GLN A 63 -21.86 -32.83 5.34
N PRO A 64 -22.35 -31.71 4.78
CA PRO A 64 -23.74 -31.30 4.94
C PRO A 64 -24.69 -32.28 4.24
N THR A 65 -25.69 -32.78 4.95
CA THR A 65 -26.70 -33.72 4.42
C THR A 65 -27.76 -33.07 3.53
N GLU A 66 -27.76 -31.73 3.46
CA GLU A 66 -28.67 -30.90 2.65
C GLU A 66 -27.94 -29.63 2.18
N ALA A 67 -28.41 -29.01 1.09
CA ALA A 67 -27.88 -27.74 0.61
C ALA A 67 -28.00 -26.65 1.70
N HIS A 68 -26.95 -25.85 1.89
CA HIS A 68 -26.81 -24.87 2.98
C HIS A 68 -26.87 -25.46 4.42
N GLY A 69 -26.66 -26.78 4.56
CA GLY A 69 -26.64 -27.50 5.83
C GLY A 69 -25.47 -27.14 6.75
N LYS A 70 -25.38 -27.80 7.90
CA LYS A 70 -24.23 -27.67 8.80
C LYS A 70 -23.03 -28.47 8.24
N GLY A 71 -21.82 -27.91 8.33
CA GLY A 71 -20.59 -28.52 7.80
C GLY A 71 -20.27 -28.15 6.34
N THR A 72 -21.08 -27.28 5.72
CA THR A 72 -20.75 -26.64 4.44
C THR A 72 -19.39 -25.94 4.55
N PHE A 73 -18.49 -26.23 3.61
CA PHE A 73 -17.37 -25.33 3.30
C PHE A 73 -17.81 -24.40 2.18
N ASP A 74 -17.72 -23.12 2.47
CA ASP A 74 -17.85 -22.03 1.52
C ASP A 74 -16.44 -21.59 1.15
N CYS A 75 -16.00 -21.94 -0.07
CA CYS A 75 -14.67 -21.60 -0.55
C CYS A 75 -14.75 -20.25 -1.27
N HIS A 76 -14.12 -19.24 -0.66
CA HIS A 76 -14.10 -17.88 -1.14
C HIS A 76 -12.86 -17.67 -2.01
N MET A 77 -13.10 -17.54 -3.31
CA MET A 77 -12.10 -17.69 -4.36
C MET A 77 -11.58 -16.31 -4.79
N MET A 78 -10.69 -15.75 -3.99
CA MET A 78 -9.91 -14.55 -4.29
C MET A 78 -8.72 -14.89 -5.23
N ILE A 79 -9.04 -15.52 -6.37
CA ILE A 79 -8.06 -16.05 -7.32
C ILE A 79 -8.34 -15.57 -8.76
N ALA A 80 -7.31 -15.44 -9.58
CA ALA A 80 -7.37 -14.79 -10.89
C ALA A 80 -8.11 -15.62 -11.95
N GLU A 81 -7.98 -16.95 -11.93
CA GLU A 81 -8.58 -17.86 -12.92
C GLU A 81 -9.58 -18.85 -12.30
N PRO A 82 -10.70 -18.38 -11.72
CA PRO A 82 -11.56 -19.19 -10.85
C PRO A 82 -12.26 -20.34 -11.56
N LYS A 83 -12.34 -20.37 -12.91
CA LYS A 83 -12.94 -21.52 -13.62
C LYS A 83 -12.04 -22.77 -13.59
N LYS A 84 -10.71 -22.62 -13.64
CA LYS A 84 -9.75 -23.75 -13.69
C LYS A 84 -9.88 -24.69 -12.49
N TRP A 85 -10.18 -24.11 -11.31
CA TRP A 85 -10.04 -24.79 -10.02
C TRP A 85 -11.33 -25.44 -9.50
N VAL A 86 -12.48 -25.19 -10.13
CA VAL A 86 -13.82 -25.68 -9.67
C VAL A 86 -13.84 -27.20 -9.42
N LYS A 87 -13.25 -27.99 -10.31
CA LYS A 87 -13.21 -29.47 -10.18
C LYS A 87 -12.34 -29.95 -9.02
N GLU A 88 -11.19 -29.31 -8.80
CA GLU A 88 -10.26 -29.70 -7.74
C GLU A 88 -10.77 -29.27 -6.36
N PHE A 89 -11.42 -28.11 -6.24
CA PHE A 89 -12.12 -27.75 -5.00
C PHE A 89 -13.34 -28.65 -4.72
N LYS A 90 -14.12 -29.03 -5.75
CA LYS A 90 -15.17 -30.05 -5.62
C LYS A 90 -14.63 -31.37 -5.04
N LYS A 91 -13.51 -31.84 -5.58
CA LYS A 91 -12.79 -33.05 -5.15
C LYS A 91 -12.20 -32.93 -3.74
N ALA A 92 -11.76 -31.73 -3.33
CA ALA A 92 -11.34 -31.42 -1.97
C ALA A 92 -12.50 -31.30 -0.95
N GLY A 93 -13.76 -31.32 -1.39
CA GLY A 93 -14.93 -31.24 -0.51
C GLY A 93 -15.43 -29.83 -0.21
N CYS A 94 -15.16 -28.87 -1.11
CA CYS A 94 -15.95 -27.65 -1.27
C CYS A 94 -17.45 -27.98 -1.43
N ASN A 95 -18.34 -27.13 -0.93
CA ASN A 95 -19.79 -27.26 -1.14
C ASN A 95 -20.41 -26.03 -1.82
N LEU A 96 -19.93 -24.84 -1.46
CA LEU A 96 -20.25 -23.57 -2.11
C LEU A 96 -18.94 -22.98 -2.63
N TYR A 97 -18.91 -22.63 -3.92
CA TYR A 97 -17.75 -22.03 -4.57
C TYR A 97 -18.10 -20.57 -4.87
N CYS A 98 -17.59 -19.65 -4.06
CA CYS A 98 -17.88 -18.23 -4.11
C CYS A 98 -16.77 -17.50 -4.87
N PHE A 99 -17.00 -17.11 -6.13
CA PHE A 99 -15.99 -16.48 -6.97
C PHE A 99 -16.22 -14.97 -7.12
N HIS A 100 -15.14 -14.21 -7.28
CA HIS A 100 -15.23 -12.79 -7.56
C HIS A 100 -15.77 -12.48 -8.97
N TYR A 101 -16.77 -11.61 -9.07
CA TYR A 101 -17.27 -11.08 -10.35
C TYR A 101 -16.13 -10.50 -11.20
N GLU A 102 -15.18 -9.83 -10.56
CA GLU A 102 -14.02 -9.19 -11.19
C GLU A 102 -13.07 -10.22 -11.84
N ALA A 103 -12.89 -11.38 -11.20
CA ALA A 103 -12.07 -12.49 -11.70
C ALA A 103 -12.76 -13.29 -12.83
N ALA A 104 -14.09 -13.23 -12.93
CA ALA A 104 -14.91 -14.05 -13.83
C ALA A 104 -14.79 -13.70 -15.33
N PHE A 105 -13.80 -12.91 -15.73
CA PHE A 105 -13.51 -12.50 -17.11
C PHE A 105 -12.08 -12.84 -17.54
N SER A 106 -11.35 -13.67 -16.78
CA SER A 106 -9.96 -14.06 -17.05
C SER A 106 -9.82 -15.11 -18.16
N SER A 107 -10.07 -16.39 -17.86
CA SER A 107 -9.94 -17.54 -18.78
C SER A 107 -11.12 -18.52 -18.68
N ALA A 108 -11.37 -19.25 -19.77
CA ALA A 108 -12.37 -20.31 -19.89
C ALA A 108 -11.81 -21.72 -19.66
N ALA A 109 -10.52 -21.85 -19.29
CA ALA A 109 -9.88 -23.13 -18.96
C ALA A 109 -10.59 -23.90 -17.83
N GLU A 110 -10.39 -25.21 -17.79
CA GLU A 110 -11.21 -26.16 -17.03
C GLU A 110 -10.42 -27.13 -16.14
N SER A 111 -9.10 -26.96 -16.11
CA SER A 111 -8.13 -27.65 -15.27
C SER A 111 -6.95 -26.70 -15.04
N PRO A 112 -6.19 -26.80 -13.93
CA PRO A 112 -5.00 -25.97 -13.72
C PRO A 112 -3.93 -26.12 -14.82
N GLU A 113 -3.85 -27.30 -15.44
CA GLU A 113 -2.92 -27.65 -16.52
C GLU A 113 -3.37 -27.12 -17.89
N ASP A 114 -4.61 -26.65 -18.03
CA ASP A 114 -5.16 -26.11 -19.28
C ASP A 114 -4.83 -24.63 -19.46
N THR A 115 -4.45 -24.24 -20.68
CA THR A 115 -4.30 -22.83 -21.10
C THR A 115 -5.24 -22.52 -22.28
N THR A 116 -5.93 -21.38 -22.22
CA THR A 116 -6.75 -20.89 -23.34
C THR A 116 -6.91 -19.37 -23.30
N ASP A 117 -6.87 -18.75 -24.48
CA ASP A 117 -7.19 -17.34 -24.70
C ASP A 117 -8.70 -17.03 -24.65
N GLU A 118 -9.55 -18.08 -24.70
CA GLU A 118 -10.99 -17.90 -24.52
C GLU A 118 -11.29 -17.41 -23.10
N LYS A 119 -12.15 -16.41 -22.97
CA LYS A 119 -12.57 -15.82 -21.69
C LYS A 119 -13.88 -16.43 -21.22
N THR A 120 -14.02 -16.65 -19.92
CA THR A 120 -15.32 -16.97 -19.30
C THR A 120 -16.12 -15.70 -19.02
N ASP A 121 -17.35 -15.89 -18.54
CA ASP A 121 -18.21 -14.83 -18.00
C ASP A 121 -18.93 -15.35 -16.74
N PRO A 122 -19.42 -14.46 -15.84
CA PRO A 122 -20.07 -14.87 -14.60
C PRO A 122 -21.21 -15.89 -14.76
N LYS A 123 -22.05 -15.80 -15.80
CA LYS A 123 -23.19 -16.71 -16.00
C LYS A 123 -22.72 -18.09 -16.47
N ALA A 124 -21.76 -18.12 -17.38
CA ALA A 124 -21.11 -19.36 -17.81
C ALA A 124 -20.40 -20.05 -16.64
N LEU A 125 -19.70 -19.30 -15.78
CA LEU A 125 -19.03 -19.81 -14.59
C LEU A 125 -20.01 -20.33 -13.53
N ILE A 126 -21.06 -19.58 -13.19
CA ILE A 126 -22.14 -20.03 -12.27
C ILE A 126 -22.73 -21.36 -12.75
N ARG A 127 -23.07 -21.44 -14.04
CA ARG A 127 -23.61 -22.68 -14.62
C ARG A 127 -22.61 -23.83 -14.59
N TYR A 128 -21.34 -23.55 -14.83
CA TYR A 128 -20.27 -24.56 -14.76
C TYR A 128 -20.11 -25.13 -13.35
N ILE A 129 -20.20 -24.29 -12.31
CA ILE A 129 -20.19 -24.68 -10.89
C ILE A 129 -21.41 -25.59 -10.59
N HIS A 130 -22.61 -25.22 -11.05
CA HIS A 130 -23.82 -26.06 -10.91
C HIS A 130 -23.77 -27.37 -11.72
N ASP A 131 -23.12 -27.38 -12.89
CA ASP A 131 -22.89 -28.58 -13.70
C ASP A 131 -21.80 -29.49 -13.07
N CYS A 132 -21.09 -29.03 -12.03
CA CYS A 132 -20.17 -29.80 -11.17
C CYS A 132 -20.78 -30.19 -9.79
N ASP A 133 -22.10 -30.12 -9.63
CA ASP A 133 -22.83 -30.38 -8.38
C ASP A 133 -22.33 -29.53 -7.17
N LEU A 134 -21.94 -28.28 -7.39
CA LEU A 134 -21.64 -27.28 -6.36
C LEU A 134 -22.74 -26.22 -6.28
N LEU A 135 -22.84 -25.55 -5.13
CA LEU A 135 -23.59 -24.29 -5.00
C LEU A 135 -22.72 -23.12 -5.49
N ALA A 136 -23.31 -22.15 -6.18
CA ALA A 136 -22.57 -21.02 -6.76
C ALA A 136 -22.74 -19.73 -5.95
N GLY A 137 -21.63 -19.18 -5.44
CA GLY A 137 -21.57 -17.85 -4.85
C GLY A 137 -20.93 -16.86 -5.82
N ILE A 138 -21.31 -15.58 -5.71
CA ILE A 138 -20.59 -14.50 -6.41
C ILE A 138 -20.28 -13.35 -5.45
N ALA A 139 -19.01 -12.98 -5.37
CA ALA A 139 -18.48 -11.88 -4.57
C ALA A 139 -18.27 -10.62 -5.41
N ILE A 140 -18.33 -9.44 -4.78
CA ILE A 140 -17.93 -8.15 -5.36
C ILE A 140 -17.08 -7.33 -4.37
N LYS A 141 -16.02 -6.68 -4.87
CA LYS A 141 -15.14 -5.78 -4.08
C LYS A 141 -15.87 -4.48 -3.67
N PRO A 142 -15.35 -3.69 -2.71
CA PRO A 142 -15.93 -2.39 -2.32
C PRO A 142 -16.11 -1.41 -3.49
N ASP A 143 -15.18 -1.35 -4.44
CA ASP A 143 -15.30 -0.46 -5.60
C ASP A 143 -16.34 -0.90 -6.66
N THR A 144 -16.73 -2.18 -6.63
CA THR A 144 -17.67 -2.74 -7.61
C THR A 144 -19.12 -2.40 -7.24
N SER A 145 -19.81 -1.65 -8.10
CA SER A 145 -21.25 -1.40 -7.93
C SER A 145 -22.05 -2.70 -7.99
N VAL A 146 -22.98 -2.87 -7.06
CA VAL A 146 -23.98 -3.96 -7.03
C VAL A 146 -24.81 -4.05 -8.31
N ASP A 147 -24.86 -2.99 -9.12
CA ASP A 147 -25.57 -2.97 -10.41
C ASP A 147 -25.09 -4.05 -11.40
N VAL A 148 -23.82 -4.46 -11.32
CA VAL A 148 -23.28 -5.52 -12.20
C VAL A 148 -23.98 -6.88 -12.00
N LEU A 149 -24.59 -7.09 -10.84
CA LEU A 149 -25.28 -8.32 -10.49
C LEU A 149 -26.72 -8.38 -11.00
N TRP A 150 -27.33 -7.28 -11.44
CA TRP A 150 -28.75 -7.26 -11.83
C TRP A 150 -29.02 -8.13 -13.06
N ASP A 151 -28.22 -8.00 -14.13
CA ASP A 151 -28.38 -8.82 -15.34
C ASP A 151 -28.10 -10.30 -15.11
N ILE A 152 -27.40 -10.65 -14.03
CA ILE A 152 -27.17 -12.03 -13.57
C ILE A 152 -28.39 -12.52 -12.78
N LEU A 153 -28.78 -11.81 -11.73
CA LEU A 153 -29.84 -12.19 -10.80
C LEU A 153 -31.26 -12.12 -11.42
N GLU A 154 -31.46 -11.37 -12.51
CA GLU A 154 -32.70 -11.34 -13.30
C GLU A 154 -32.74 -12.39 -14.44
N ASN A 155 -31.71 -13.22 -14.62
CA ASN A 155 -31.69 -14.24 -15.68
C ASN A 155 -32.89 -15.21 -15.55
N SER A 156 -33.47 -15.60 -16.68
CA SER A 156 -34.56 -16.57 -16.73
C SER A 156 -34.10 -18.02 -16.54
N GLU A 157 -32.84 -18.33 -16.84
CA GLU A 157 -32.25 -19.64 -16.55
C GLU A 157 -31.81 -19.70 -15.08
N GLN A 158 -32.29 -20.71 -14.35
CA GLN A 158 -31.96 -20.88 -12.93
C GLN A 158 -30.52 -21.37 -12.76
N LYS A 159 -30.00 -22.20 -13.67
CA LYS A 159 -28.60 -22.64 -13.63
C LYS A 159 -27.57 -21.53 -13.84
N GLU A 160 -27.98 -20.33 -14.28
CA GLU A 160 -27.11 -19.19 -14.55
C GLU A 160 -27.29 -18.06 -13.52
N ARG A 161 -27.84 -18.38 -12.34
CA ARG A 161 -28.04 -17.47 -11.20
C ARG A 161 -27.37 -18.02 -9.94
N PRO A 162 -26.66 -17.21 -9.15
CA PRO A 162 -25.99 -17.68 -7.94
C PRO A 162 -27.00 -18.02 -6.82
N ASP A 163 -26.65 -18.97 -5.97
CA ASP A 163 -27.36 -19.30 -4.73
C ASP A 163 -27.09 -18.26 -3.62
N MET A 164 -25.93 -17.60 -3.69
CA MET A 164 -25.46 -16.62 -2.72
C MET A 164 -24.76 -15.43 -3.38
N VAL A 165 -24.92 -14.24 -2.80
CA VAL A 165 -24.11 -13.06 -3.13
C VAL A 165 -23.34 -12.63 -1.89
N LEU A 166 -22.02 -12.50 -2.02
CA LEU A 166 -21.13 -11.95 -1.00
C LEU A 166 -20.85 -10.48 -1.30
N ILE A 167 -21.04 -9.62 -0.29
CA ILE A 167 -20.59 -8.23 -0.29
C ILE A 167 -19.39 -8.11 0.64
N MET A 168 -18.23 -7.79 0.07
CA MET A 168 -17.06 -7.44 0.86
C MET A 168 -17.31 -6.10 1.59
N THR A 169 -17.08 -6.06 2.90
CA THR A 169 -17.04 -4.84 3.73
C THR A 169 -15.62 -4.48 4.17
N VAL A 170 -14.62 -5.02 3.47
CA VAL A 170 -13.18 -4.72 3.53
C VAL A 170 -12.60 -4.95 2.13
N HIS A 171 -11.35 -4.62 1.84
CA HIS A 171 -10.73 -5.02 0.57
C HIS A 171 -10.30 -6.50 0.65
N PRO A 172 -10.61 -7.37 -0.34
CA PRO A 172 -10.23 -8.77 -0.27
C PRO A 172 -8.71 -8.92 -0.32
N GLY A 173 -8.16 -9.79 0.54
CA GLY A 173 -6.73 -10.08 0.65
C GLY A 173 -6.27 -10.27 2.09
N PHE A 174 -6.74 -9.43 3.03
CA PHE A 174 -6.20 -9.40 4.40
C PHE A 174 -7.28 -9.58 5.47
N GLY A 175 -6.95 -10.32 6.53
CA GLY A 175 -7.74 -10.38 7.76
C GLY A 175 -7.67 -9.07 8.56
N GLY A 176 -8.37 -8.99 9.69
CA GLY A 176 -8.26 -7.90 10.67
C GLY A 176 -8.85 -6.53 10.26
N GLN A 177 -8.99 -6.23 8.97
CA GLN A 177 -9.43 -4.94 8.43
C GLN A 177 -10.75 -4.39 9.05
N LYS A 178 -10.83 -3.06 9.12
CA LYS A 178 -11.89 -2.29 9.76
C LYS A 178 -13.15 -2.23 8.87
N PHE A 179 -14.32 -2.51 9.47
CA PHE A 179 -15.63 -2.69 8.79
C PHE A 179 -16.12 -1.45 8.02
N MET A 180 -16.20 -1.55 6.69
CA MET A 180 -16.71 -0.53 5.78
C MET A 180 -18.25 -0.52 5.77
N ALA A 181 -18.86 0.27 6.65
CA ALA A 181 -20.32 0.45 6.69
C ALA A 181 -20.90 1.07 5.39
N SER A 182 -20.05 1.67 4.54
CA SER A 182 -20.38 2.22 3.21
C SER A 182 -20.95 1.17 2.24
N GLU A 183 -20.67 -0.12 2.44
CA GLU A 183 -21.07 -1.19 1.52
C GLU A 183 -22.46 -1.78 1.84
N LEU A 184 -22.98 -1.50 3.04
CA LEU A 184 -24.30 -1.96 3.48
C LEU A 184 -25.50 -1.51 2.61
N PRO A 185 -25.49 -0.37 1.89
CA PRO A 185 -26.48 -0.06 0.87
C PRO A 185 -26.57 -1.12 -0.25
N LYS A 186 -25.47 -1.78 -0.61
CA LYS A 186 -25.47 -2.90 -1.57
C LYS A 186 -26.28 -4.08 -1.02
N VAL A 187 -26.00 -4.45 0.24
CA VAL A 187 -26.72 -5.49 1.00
C VAL A 187 -28.21 -5.17 1.11
N GLN A 188 -28.57 -3.91 1.39
CA GLN A 188 -29.97 -3.47 1.43
C GLN A 188 -30.65 -3.57 0.06
N ALA A 189 -30.02 -3.08 -1.01
CA ALA A 189 -30.57 -3.14 -2.36
C ALA A 189 -30.84 -4.58 -2.81
N LEU A 190 -29.88 -5.49 -2.57
CA LEU A 190 -30.04 -6.93 -2.80
C LEU A 190 -31.19 -7.51 -1.97
N ARG A 191 -31.30 -7.17 -0.68
CA ARG A 191 -32.34 -7.72 0.21
C ARG A 191 -33.74 -7.22 -0.12
N GLU A 192 -33.88 -5.98 -0.59
CA GLU A 192 -35.16 -5.42 -1.02
C GLU A 192 -35.63 -6.08 -2.34
N LYS A 193 -34.71 -6.28 -3.29
CA LYS A 193 -34.99 -6.85 -4.61
C LYS A 193 -35.13 -8.39 -4.60
N TYR A 194 -34.35 -9.08 -3.77
CA TYR A 194 -34.33 -10.54 -3.63
C TYR A 194 -34.51 -10.99 -2.15
N PRO A 195 -35.74 -10.99 -1.63
CA PRO A 195 -36.00 -11.26 -0.19
C PRO A 195 -35.67 -12.67 0.32
N GLU A 196 -35.34 -13.61 -0.58
CA GLU A 196 -35.14 -15.03 -0.28
C GLU A 196 -33.73 -15.55 -0.65
N LEU A 197 -32.90 -14.70 -1.29
CA LEU A 197 -31.49 -14.98 -1.67
C LEU A 197 -30.58 -14.99 -0.43
N ASN A 198 -29.57 -15.87 -0.38
CA ASN A 198 -28.53 -15.75 0.64
C ASN A 198 -27.66 -14.54 0.33
N ILE A 199 -27.56 -13.61 1.29
CA ILE A 199 -26.67 -12.46 1.19
C ILE A 199 -25.68 -12.58 2.35
N GLU A 200 -24.42 -12.69 1.98
CA GLU A 200 -23.29 -12.75 2.87
C GLU A 200 -22.62 -11.38 2.97
N VAL A 201 -21.97 -11.16 4.11
CA VAL A 201 -21.03 -10.07 4.32
C VAL A 201 -19.78 -10.67 4.96
N ASP A 202 -18.63 -10.25 4.47
CA ASP A 202 -17.30 -10.55 5.03
C ASP A 202 -16.50 -9.25 5.27
N GLY A 203 -15.54 -9.32 6.19
CA GLY A 203 -14.73 -8.21 6.67
C GLY A 203 -15.29 -7.60 7.96
N GLY A 204 -14.40 -7.29 8.93
CA GLY A 204 -14.69 -6.48 10.12
C GLY A 204 -15.89 -6.90 11.00
N LEU A 205 -16.41 -8.12 10.85
CA LEU A 205 -17.66 -8.55 11.46
C LEU A 205 -17.47 -9.16 12.86
N GLY A 206 -18.18 -8.57 13.83
CA GLY A 206 -18.16 -8.99 15.22
C GLY A 206 -19.30 -8.36 16.03
N PRO A 207 -19.32 -8.50 17.36
CA PRO A 207 -20.41 -8.03 18.23
C PRO A 207 -20.77 -6.54 18.10
N GLY A 208 -19.85 -5.67 17.66
CA GLY A 208 -20.10 -4.23 17.43
C GLY A 208 -20.67 -3.88 16.05
N THR A 209 -20.46 -4.73 15.03
CA THR A 209 -20.78 -4.44 13.62
C THR A 209 -21.93 -5.29 13.07
N ILE A 210 -22.15 -6.49 13.64
CA ILE A 210 -23.22 -7.43 13.27
C ILE A 210 -24.61 -6.80 13.21
N ASP A 211 -24.89 -5.88 14.13
CA ASP A 211 -26.15 -5.16 14.24
C ASP A 211 -26.47 -4.38 12.96
N GLN A 212 -25.44 -3.81 12.32
CA GLN A 212 -25.55 -3.00 11.10
C GLN A 212 -25.76 -3.89 9.86
N ALA A 213 -24.96 -4.94 9.71
CA ALA A 213 -25.11 -5.90 8.60
C ALA A 213 -26.48 -6.60 8.61
N ALA A 214 -26.99 -6.96 9.79
CA ALA A 214 -28.32 -7.51 9.99
C ALA A 214 -29.45 -6.50 9.72
N ASP A 215 -29.26 -5.22 10.06
CA ASP A 215 -30.22 -4.15 9.76
C ASP A 215 -30.18 -3.68 8.29
N ALA A 216 -29.08 -3.87 7.57
CA ALA A 216 -29.05 -3.81 6.10
C ALA A 216 -29.81 -4.99 5.49
N GLY A 217 -29.41 -6.22 5.79
CA GLY A 217 -30.09 -7.41 5.27
C GLY A 217 -29.27 -8.70 5.14
N ALA A 218 -28.03 -8.74 5.63
CA ALA A 218 -27.22 -9.95 5.64
C ALA A 218 -27.93 -11.11 6.38
N ASN A 219 -27.66 -12.34 5.97
CA ASN A 219 -28.12 -13.54 6.66
C ASN A 219 -27.06 -14.64 6.76
N VAL A 220 -26.03 -14.58 5.93
CA VAL A 220 -24.77 -15.30 6.13
C VAL A 220 -23.75 -14.29 6.65
N ILE A 221 -22.98 -14.68 7.65
CA ILE A 221 -22.11 -13.79 8.44
C ILE A 221 -20.75 -14.44 8.56
N VAL A 222 -19.75 -13.88 7.89
CA VAL A 222 -18.36 -14.29 8.04
C VAL A 222 -17.75 -13.49 9.20
N ALA A 223 -17.11 -14.19 10.13
CA ALA A 223 -16.52 -13.58 11.32
C ALA A 223 -15.34 -14.43 11.80
N GLY A 224 -14.15 -14.20 11.23
CA GLY A 224 -12.92 -14.91 11.61
C GLY A 224 -12.42 -14.46 12.99
N SER A 225 -11.68 -13.36 13.05
CA SER A 225 -10.95 -12.90 14.25
C SER A 225 -11.84 -12.71 15.47
N ALA A 226 -13.09 -12.25 15.27
CA ALA A 226 -14.07 -12.08 16.35
C ALA A 226 -14.54 -13.40 17.00
N VAL A 227 -14.40 -14.54 16.30
CA VAL A 227 -14.78 -15.87 16.80
C VAL A 227 -13.55 -16.64 17.28
N PHE A 228 -12.47 -16.70 16.49
CA PHE A 228 -11.25 -17.44 16.86
C PHE A 228 -10.44 -16.73 17.96
N GLY A 229 -10.41 -15.40 18.00
CA GLY A 229 -9.82 -14.61 19.09
C GLY A 229 -10.68 -14.55 20.37
N ALA A 230 -11.83 -15.22 20.42
CA ALA A 230 -12.74 -15.18 21.56
C ALA A 230 -12.37 -16.18 22.66
N LYS A 231 -12.49 -15.77 23.93
CA LYS A 231 -12.33 -16.67 25.09
C LYS A 231 -13.39 -17.77 25.16
N ASP A 232 -14.56 -17.53 24.57
CA ASP A 232 -15.57 -18.54 24.27
C ASP A 232 -16.18 -18.24 22.88
N PRO A 233 -15.77 -18.98 21.83
CA PRO A 233 -16.33 -18.81 20.49
C PRO A 233 -17.84 -19.14 20.43
N SER A 234 -18.36 -20.02 21.30
CA SER A 234 -19.78 -20.41 21.32
C SER A 234 -20.66 -19.27 21.82
N GLU A 235 -20.20 -18.49 22.80
CA GLU A 235 -20.90 -17.26 23.22
C GLU A 235 -20.97 -16.23 22.09
N VAL A 236 -19.87 -16.01 21.35
CA VAL A 236 -19.85 -15.05 20.24
C VAL A 236 -20.74 -15.52 19.09
N ILE A 237 -20.61 -16.78 18.63
CA ILE A 237 -21.47 -17.34 17.57
C ILE A 237 -22.95 -17.24 17.96
N SER A 238 -23.28 -17.50 19.23
CA SER A 238 -24.64 -17.35 19.76
C SER A 238 -25.13 -15.90 19.77
N LEU A 239 -24.28 -14.94 20.11
CA LEU A 239 -24.57 -13.50 20.08
C LEU A 239 -24.82 -13.03 18.63
N LEU A 240 -23.92 -13.35 17.70
CA LEU A 240 -24.02 -12.97 16.29
C LEU A 240 -25.34 -13.49 15.70
N ARG A 241 -25.60 -14.79 15.86
CA ARG A 241 -26.83 -15.46 15.40
C ARG A 241 -28.09 -14.79 15.96
N LYS A 242 -28.09 -14.53 17.26
CA LYS A 242 -29.22 -13.90 17.95
C LYS A 242 -29.51 -12.49 17.42
N SER A 243 -28.49 -11.65 17.17
CA SER A 243 -28.73 -10.30 16.65
C SER A 243 -29.43 -10.34 15.29
N VAL A 244 -28.96 -11.21 14.38
CA VAL A 244 -29.54 -11.39 13.05
C VAL A 244 -31.00 -11.89 13.16
N ASP A 245 -31.28 -12.90 13.97
CA ASP A 245 -32.64 -13.43 14.13
C ASP A 245 -33.61 -12.47 14.85
N ASP A 246 -33.17 -11.76 15.90
CA ASP A 246 -33.98 -10.72 16.57
C ASP A 246 -34.34 -9.59 15.57
N ARG A 247 -33.42 -9.22 14.67
CA ARG A 247 -33.65 -8.20 13.63
C ARG A 247 -34.58 -8.69 12.53
N LYS A 248 -34.42 -9.93 12.06
CA LYS A 248 -35.36 -10.57 11.13
C LYS A 248 -36.76 -10.65 11.73
N ALA A 249 -36.90 -11.01 13.02
CA ALA A 249 -38.17 -11.03 13.73
C ALA A 249 -38.82 -9.64 13.85
N LYS A 250 -38.04 -8.59 14.16
CA LYS A 250 -38.50 -7.18 14.15
C LYS A 250 -38.99 -6.76 12.75
N LYS A 251 -38.19 -6.99 11.70
CA LYS A 251 -38.53 -6.66 10.30
C LYS A 251 -39.80 -7.38 9.82
N VAL A 252 -39.96 -8.68 10.12
CA VAL A 252 -41.18 -9.44 9.81
C VAL A 252 -42.39 -8.87 10.55
N SER A 253 -42.25 -8.59 11.85
CA SER A 253 -43.33 -8.03 12.69
C SER A 253 -43.79 -6.66 12.17
N ALA A 254 -42.85 -5.78 11.80
CA ALA A 254 -43.14 -4.49 11.18
C ALA A 254 -43.87 -4.64 9.83
N ARG A 255 -43.45 -5.59 8.97
CA ARG A 255 -44.10 -5.86 7.68
C ARG A 255 -45.52 -6.42 7.83
N VAL A 256 -45.78 -7.21 8.87
CA VAL A 256 -47.13 -7.70 9.24
C VAL A 256 -48.00 -6.57 9.80
N ALA A 257 -47.46 -5.73 10.68
CA ALA A 257 -48.18 -4.56 11.21
C ALA A 257 -48.56 -3.57 10.10
N ARG A 258 -47.63 -3.30 9.17
CA ARG A 258 -47.84 -2.41 8.01
C ARG A 258 -48.81 -2.99 6.96
N ARG A 259 -49.07 -4.31 6.98
CA ARG A 259 -50.19 -4.95 6.25
C ARG A 259 -51.52 -4.80 7.01
N LYS A 260 -51.58 -5.16 8.29
CA LYS A 260 -52.81 -5.02 9.10
C LYS A 260 -53.33 -3.58 9.18
N GLY A 261 -52.42 -2.59 9.24
CA GLY A 261 -52.73 -1.17 9.18
C GLY A 261 -53.31 -0.68 7.84
N LYS A 262 -53.35 -1.52 6.80
CA LYS A 262 -54.09 -1.26 5.54
C LYS A 262 -55.43 -2.00 5.45
N GLU A 263 -55.75 -2.90 6.38
CA GLU A 263 -57.02 -3.65 6.41
C GLU A 263 -58.03 -3.08 7.42
N PHE A 264 -57.61 -2.20 8.34
CA PHE A 264 -58.50 -1.48 9.26
C PHE A 264 -58.45 0.02 9.04
N SER A 265 -59.27 0.50 8.10
CA SER A 265 -59.60 1.93 7.94
C SER A 265 -61.07 2.10 7.50
N GLU A 266 -62.01 1.69 8.35
CA GLU A 266 -63.41 2.12 8.22
C GLU A 266 -63.51 3.64 8.50
N PRO A 267 -64.32 4.39 7.73
CA PRO A 267 -64.44 5.83 7.91
C PRO A 267 -65.28 6.18 9.17
N PRO A 268 -64.97 7.30 9.87
CA PRO A 268 -65.76 7.74 11.02
C PRO A 268 -67.18 8.12 10.59
N SER A 269 -68.17 7.61 11.33
CA SER A 269 -69.58 7.85 11.05
C SER A 269 -70.09 9.13 11.73
N ASN A 270 -70.66 10.05 10.95
CA ASN A 270 -71.58 11.09 11.44
C ASN A 270 -72.25 11.87 10.27
N GLY A 271 -73.45 12.41 10.52
CA GLY A 271 -74.00 13.54 9.73
C GLY A 271 -74.70 13.22 8.40
N SER A 272 -75.98 12.83 8.48
CA SER A 272 -76.89 12.76 7.32
C SER A 272 -77.12 14.12 6.63
N ILE A 273 -77.18 14.14 5.30
CA ILE A 273 -78.26 14.79 4.51
C ILE A 273 -78.30 14.24 3.06
N PHE A 274 -79.48 14.28 2.42
CA PHE A 274 -79.81 13.68 1.11
C PHE A 274 -79.24 14.44 -0.11
N GLY A 275 -79.12 13.79 -1.29
CA GLY A 275 -78.66 14.50 -2.51
C GLY A 275 -78.93 14.03 -3.96
N ALA A 276 -79.12 12.75 -4.31
CA ALA A 276 -79.36 12.25 -5.70
C ALA A 276 -78.24 12.50 -6.76
N ARG A 277 -78.08 11.78 -7.90
CA ARG A 277 -78.67 10.55 -8.51
C ARG A 277 -77.59 9.97 -9.48
N ILE A 278 -77.29 8.65 -9.52
CA ILE A 278 -77.94 7.57 -10.33
C ILE A 278 -78.02 7.92 -11.84
N PHE A 279 -77.61 7.09 -12.81
CA PHE A 279 -77.32 5.62 -12.81
C PHE A 279 -75.84 5.33 -13.21
N ILE A 280 -75.35 4.20 -13.78
CA ILE A 280 -75.86 3.01 -14.49
C ILE A 280 -75.34 1.70 -13.80
N ASP A 281 -75.86 0.53 -14.17
CA ASP A 281 -75.64 -0.81 -13.59
C ASP A 281 -75.73 -1.88 -14.71
N TRP A 282 -75.07 -3.06 -14.60
CA TRP A 282 -75.73 -4.39 -14.55
C TRP A 282 -74.81 -5.62 -14.38
N ARG A 283 -75.45 -6.80 -14.21
CA ARG A 283 -74.98 -7.97 -13.43
C ARG A 283 -74.68 -9.26 -14.24
N ARG A 284 -73.73 -10.04 -13.71
CA ARG A 284 -73.56 -11.53 -13.62
C ARG A 284 -74.33 -12.52 -14.56
N GLN A 285 -73.56 -13.56 -14.96
CA GLN A 285 -73.93 -15.01 -15.14
C GLN A 285 -74.65 -15.46 -16.45
N PRO A 286 -74.68 -16.78 -16.82
CA PRO A 286 -73.55 -17.64 -17.25
C PRO A 286 -73.88 -18.59 -18.47
N ILE A 287 -73.12 -19.70 -18.67
CA ILE A 287 -73.43 -20.98 -19.41
C ILE A 287 -72.58 -21.32 -20.70
N PHE A 288 -72.53 -22.63 -21.02
CA PHE A 288 -71.60 -23.47 -21.82
C PHE A 288 -71.58 -23.40 -23.37
N ALA A 289 -70.37 -23.65 -23.93
CA ALA A 289 -70.04 -24.49 -25.13
C ALA A 289 -70.55 -24.05 -26.56
N PRO A 290 -70.23 -24.74 -27.70
CA PRO A 290 -69.28 -25.86 -27.97
C PRO A 290 -68.37 -25.73 -29.24
N ARG A 291 -67.38 -26.65 -29.42
CA ARG A 291 -66.83 -27.31 -30.68
C ARG A 291 -66.42 -26.44 -31.93
N THR A 292 -65.56 -26.80 -32.92
CA THR A 292 -64.50 -27.81 -33.32
C THR A 292 -63.87 -27.28 -34.67
N PHE A 293 -62.94 -27.85 -35.47
CA PHE A 293 -62.23 -29.15 -35.60
C PHE A 293 -61.01 -29.02 -36.57
N ARG A 294 -59.90 -29.77 -36.35
CA ARG A 294 -58.85 -30.18 -37.35
C ARG A 294 -58.04 -29.07 -38.07
N LEU A 295 -56.96 -29.32 -38.83
CA LEU A 295 -56.31 -30.56 -39.36
C LEU A 295 -54.76 -30.45 -39.21
N GLU A 296 -54.09 -31.50 -38.68
CA GLU A 296 -52.91 -32.24 -39.24
C GLU A 296 -51.59 -31.51 -39.69
N TYR A 297 -50.37 -32.09 -39.76
CA TYR A 297 -49.81 -33.45 -39.54
C TYR A 297 -48.35 -33.39 -38.94
N MET A 298 -47.75 -34.55 -38.64
CA MET A 298 -46.56 -34.81 -37.79
C MET A 298 -45.12 -34.73 -38.41
N ASN A 299 -44.11 -34.82 -37.51
CA ASN A 299 -42.87 -35.67 -37.56
C ASN A 299 -41.49 -35.19 -38.13
N ARG A 300 -40.47 -35.21 -37.22
CA ARG A 300 -39.13 -35.89 -37.29
C ARG A 300 -37.91 -35.33 -38.06
N ASN A 301 -36.82 -35.21 -37.29
CA ASN A 301 -35.37 -35.23 -37.60
C ASN A 301 -34.87 -36.57 -38.23
N PRO A 302 -33.56 -36.77 -38.60
CA PRO A 302 -32.44 -35.90 -39.07
C PRO A 302 -31.84 -36.50 -40.41
N PRO A 303 -30.51 -36.63 -40.77
CA PRO A 303 -29.23 -36.03 -40.35
C PRO A 303 -28.39 -35.44 -41.54
N PRO A 304 -27.10 -35.75 -41.92
CA PRO A 304 -26.16 -34.72 -42.45
C PRO A 304 -25.42 -35.03 -43.80
N ARG A 305 -24.56 -34.10 -44.31
CA ARG A 305 -23.45 -34.36 -45.28
C ARG A 305 -22.49 -33.17 -45.57
N THR A 306 -21.29 -33.19 -44.95
CA THR A 306 -19.92 -33.10 -45.53
C THR A 306 -19.49 -32.15 -46.70
N ILE A 307 -18.35 -31.45 -46.50
CA ILE A 307 -17.17 -31.22 -47.42
C ILE A 307 -17.32 -30.17 -48.57
N PRO A 308 -16.25 -29.43 -49.06
CA PRO A 308 -14.82 -29.26 -48.64
C PRO A 308 -14.32 -27.79 -48.42
N ARG A 309 -13.01 -27.64 -48.13
CA ARG A 309 -12.18 -26.40 -48.17
C ARG A 309 -11.89 -25.89 -49.60
N GLN A 310 -11.45 -24.63 -49.73
CA GLN A 310 -10.32 -24.26 -50.63
C GLN A 310 -9.56 -23.02 -50.14
N GLN A 311 -8.27 -22.88 -50.51
CA GLN A 311 -7.35 -21.80 -50.09
C GLN A 311 -7.19 -20.72 -51.17
N VAL A 312 -6.75 -19.52 -50.78
CA VAL A 312 -5.84 -18.68 -51.59
C VAL A 312 -4.81 -18.04 -50.64
N ASN A 313 -3.52 -18.32 -50.86
CA ASN A 313 -2.41 -17.56 -50.27
C ASN A 313 -1.95 -16.49 -51.26
N CYS A 314 -1.37 -15.40 -50.76
CA CYS A 314 -0.22 -14.74 -51.37
C CYS A 314 0.52 -13.91 -50.30
N ALA A 315 1.83 -14.13 -50.17
CA ALA A 315 2.75 -13.22 -49.48
C ALA A 315 3.50 -12.37 -50.52
N ILE A 316 4.33 -11.41 -50.07
CA ILE A 316 5.73 -11.24 -50.52
C ILE A 316 6.43 -10.10 -49.77
N HIS A 317 7.72 -10.33 -49.60
CA HIS A 317 8.80 -9.62 -48.92
C HIS A 317 9.08 -8.13 -49.24
N ASP A 318 9.60 -7.46 -48.20
CA ASP A 318 10.84 -6.67 -48.09
C ASP A 318 11.14 -5.34 -48.83
N GLU A 319 11.98 -4.57 -48.13
CA GLU A 319 12.96 -3.50 -48.45
C GLU A 319 13.12 -3.03 -49.92
N GLU A 320 13.40 -1.74 -50.22
CA GLU A 320 14.51 -0.92 -49.70
C GLU A 320 14.29 0.62 -49.73
N LYS A 321 15.14 1.34 -48.97
CA LYS A 321 15.84 2.64 -49.23
C LYS A 321 15.19 3.67 -50.18
N GLY A 322 15.11 4.96 -49.77
CA GLY A 322 14.59 6.01 -50.68
C GLY A 322 14.81 7.52 -50.46
N ASP A 323 15.63 7.98 -49.49
CA ASP A 323 16.11 9.37 -49.37
C ASP A 323 15.05 10.53 -49.28
N SER A 324 15.53 11.77 -49.27
CA SER A 324 14.89 13.03 -48.90
C SER A 324 15.36 14.16 -49.84
N PRO A 325 15.14 15.47 -49.59
CA PRO A 325 13.99 16.20 -49.03
C PRO A 325 13.53 17.33 -50.01
N ARG A 326 12.81 18.35 -49.49
CA ARG A 326 12.56 19.74 -49.98
C ARG A 326 11.09 20.00 -50.38
N ARG A 327 10.37 20.86 -49.64
CA ARG A 327 10.41 22.34 -49.65
C ARG A 327 10.03 22.96 -51.00
N CYS A 328 8.79 23.44 -51.13
CA CYS A 328 8.41 24.86 -51.30
C CYS A 328 6.88 24.97 -51.53
N PHE A 329 6.11 25.69 -50.72
CA PHE A 329 5.95 27.16 -50.59
C PHE A 329 4.88 27.76 -51.56
N CYS A 330 3.82 28.33 -50.98
CA CYS A 330 2.83 29.27 -51.54
C CYS A 330 1.99 28.82 -52.78
N GLY A 331 0.81 29.40 -53.05
CA GLY A 331 0.05 30.35 -52.23
C GLY A 331 -1.28 30.83 -52.85
N SER A 332 -2.27 31.05 -51.98
CA SER A 332 -3.49 31.88 -52.09
C SER A 332 -3.83 32.63 -53.40
N CYS A 333 -5.01 32.33 -53.96
CA CYS A 333 -6.07 33.29 -54.38
C CYS A 333 -7.31 32.47 -54.81
N LYS A 334 -8.49 32.56 -54.19
CA LYS A 334 -9.49 33.66 -54.07
C LYS A 334 -10.73 33.40 -54.97
N GLU A 335 -11.83 33.08 -54.29
CA GLU A 335 -13.27 33.39 -54.52
C GLU A 335 -13.77 33.90 -55.88
N VAL A 336 -14.96 33.41 -56.30
CA VAL A 336 -16.16 34.24 -56.61
C VAL A 336 -17.41 33.37 -56.90
N GLN A 337 -18.53 33.66 -56.21
CA GLN A 337 -19.98 33.47 -56.52
C GLN A 337 -20.51 32.10 -57.08
N ALA A 338 -21.58 31.46 -56.57
CA ALA A 338 -22.99 31.90 -56.34
C ALA A 338 -23.75 32.20 -57.66
N LEU A 339 -24.98 31.74 -57.98
CA LEU A 339 -26.14 31.19 -57.23
C LEU A 339 -27.05 30.32 -58.15
N CYS A 340 -27.81 29.36 -57.60
CA CYS A 340 -29.13 28.87 -58.09
C CYS A 340 -29.83 28.02 -57.00
N ALA A 341 -31.17 27.85 -57.04
CA ALA A 341 -31.92 27.35 -55.86
C ALA A 341 -33.22 26.55 -56.12
N SER A 342 -33.47 25.55 -55.26
CA SER A 342 -34.77 25.00 -54.80
C SER A 342 -35.69 24.25 -55.81
N PRO A 343 -36.71 23.48 -55.35
CA PRO A 343 -36.81 22.62 -54.14
C PRO A 343 -37.45 21.21 -54.44
N ILE A 344 -37.45 20.26 -53.48
CA ILE A 344 -38.38 19.07 -53.37
C ILE A 344 -38.18 18.35 -51.99
N PRO A 345 -39.12 17.50 -51.48
CA PRO A 345 -39.55 17.53 -50.06
C PRO A 345 -38.96 16.46 -49.09
N PRO A 346 -39.25 16.52 -47.76
CA PRO A 346 -38.63 15.66 -46.74
C PRO A 346 -39.39 14.36 -46.42
N PRO A 347 -38.71 13.31 -45.89
CA PRO A 347 -39.31 12.07 -45.40
C PRO A 347 -39.65 12.06 -43.89
N ILE A 348 -40.68 11.27 -43.60
CA ILE A 348 -41.41 11.02 -42.35
C ILE A 348 -40.53 10.52 -41.16
N SER A 349 -40.93 10.84 -39.92
CA SER A 349 -40.24 10.50 -38.67
C SER A 349 -40.70 9.18 -37.99
N PRO A 350 -39.81 8.44 -37.29
CA PRO A 350 -40.16 7.30 -36.41
C PRO A 350 -40.84 7.71 -35.06
N PRO A 351 -41.32 6.75 -34.25
CA PRO A 351 -42.22 7.02 -33.12
C PRO A 351 -41.53 7.50 -31.83
N GLN A 352 -42.34 8.10 -30.94
CA GLN A 352 -41.92 8.68 -29.66
C GLN A 352 -41.42 7.62 -28.66
N ALA A 353 -40.14 7.70 -28.28
CA ALA A 353 -39.63 7.05 -27.07
C ALA A 353 -40.28 7.67 -25.81
N ARG A 354 -40.52 6.86 -24.79
CA ARG A 354 -41.06 7.32 -23.51
C ARG A 354 -39.98 8.11 -22.74
N ARG A 355 -40.39 9.10 -21.95
CA ARG A 355 -39.49 9.90 -21.11
C ARG A 355 -38.73 8.99 -20.13
N ALA A 356 -37.41 8.87 -20.31
CA ALA A 356 -36.51 8.49 -19.23
C ALA A 356 -36.46 9.62 -18.17
N SER A 357 -36.16 9.27 -16.92
CA SER A 357 -36.02 10.25 -15.85
C SER A 357 -34.68 10.99 -15.99
N THR A 358 -34.70 12.31 -16.03
CA THR A 358 -33.49 13.13 -16.07
C THR A 358 -32.93 13.33 -14.66
N TYR A 359 -32.05 12.43 -14.24
CA TYR A 359 -31.12 12.64 -13.13
C TYR A 359 -29.71 12.31 -13.61
N PHE A 360 -29.05 13.30 -14.20
CA PHE A 360 -27.58 13.51 -14.21
C PHE A 360 -27.31 14.84 -14.91
N ALA A 361 -27.18 15.90 -14.11
CA ALA A 361 -26.85 17.25 -14.55
C ALA A 361 -26.12 17.98 -13.42
N THR A 362 -24.88 17.56 -13.14
CA THR A 362 -23.96 18.33 -12.30
C THR A 362 -23.84 19.74 -12.87
N THR A 363 -24.25 20.73 -12.08
CA THR A 363 -24.38 22.11 -12.57
C THR A 363 -23.00 22.75 -12.61
N ALA A 364 -22.34 22.69 -13.77
CA ALA A 364 -21.00 23.26 -13.95
C ALA A 364 -20.99 24.74 -13.52
N LEU A 365 -20.03 25.07 -12.65
CA LEU A 365 -19.89 26.41 -12.08
C LEU A 365 -19.63 27.43 -13.20
N SER A 366 -20.41 28.52 -13.27
CA SER A 366 -20.23 29.52 -14.33
C SER A 366 -18.85 30.18 -14.24
N ALA A 367 -18.29 30.57 -15.38
CA ALA A 367 -16.96 31.18 -15.45
C ALA A 367 -16.86 32.45 -14.59
N GLU A 368 -17.95 33.22 -14.47
CA GLU A 368 -18.06 34.40 -13.61
C GLU A 368 -18.04 33.98 -12.13
N THR A 369 -18.92 33.05 -11.75
CA THR A 369 -19.05 32.56 -10.36
C THR A 369 -17.79 31.86 -9.87
N ALA A 370 -17.02 31.25 -10.77
CA ALA A 370 -15.70 30.71 -10.48
C ALA A 370 -14.68 31.83 -10.24
N LYS A 371 -14.60 32.83 -11.13
CA LYS A 371 -13.65 33.94 -11.05
C LYS A 371 -13.87 34.82 -9.81
N GLU A 372 -15.11 34.99 -9.35
CA GLU A 372 -15.47 35.69 -8.12
C GLU A 372 -14.90 35.06 -6.83
N ARG A 373 -14.43 33.80 -6.87
CA ARG A 373 -13.82 33.09 -5.72
C ARG A 373 -12.30 33.30 -5.62
N PHE A 374 -11.68 33.88 -6.65
CA PHE A 374 -10.25 34.21 -6.69
C PHE A 374 -10.02 35.71 -6.41
N ARG A 375 -8.77 36.12 -6.17
CA ARG A 375 -8.48 37.55 -6.00
C ARG A 375 -8.83 38.35 -7.25
N ALA A 376 -9.24 39.60 -7.04
CA ALA A 376 -9.45 40.56 -8.13
C ALA A 376 -8.19 40.68 -9.02
N GLY A 377 -8.41 40.69 -10.33
CA GLY A 377 -7.36 40.81 -11.33
C GLY A 377 -6.45 39.58 -11.51
N LEU A 378 -6.73 38.42 -10.90
CA LEU A 378 -5.94 37.20 -11.15
C LEU A 378 -5.96 36.82 -12.64
N PHE A 379 -7.15 36.86 -13.25
CA PHE A 379 -7.40 36.50 -14.66
C PHE A 379 -7.15 37.65 -15.66
N ASP A 380 -6.54 38.76 -15.24
CA ASP A 380 -6.14 39.83 -16.16
C ASP A 380 -4.98 39.33 -17.03
N GLN A 381 -5.03 39.58 -18.36
CA GLN A 381 -4.04 39.06 -19.31
C GLN A 381 -2.59 39.37 -18.88
N LYS A 382 -2.31 40.57 -18.38
CA LYS A 382 -0.96 40.96 -17.90
C LYS A 382 -0.46 40.15 -16.70
N VAL A 383 -1.37 39.66 -15.87
CA VAL A 383 -1.05 38.84 -14.68
C VAL A 383 -0.79 37.40 -15.13
N LEU A 384 -1.61 36.89 -16.06
CA LEU A 384 -1.38 35.62 -16.75
C LEU A 384 -0.02 35.62 -17.48
N ASP A 385 0.21 36.58 -18.38
CA ASP A 385 1.46 36.76 -19.14
C ASP A 385 2.69 36.72 -18.23
N SER A 386 2.62 37.43 -17.10
CA SER A 386 3.73 37.54 -16.14
C SER A 386 3.99 36.23 -15.38
N TYR A 387 2.96 35.44 -15.07
CA TYR A 387 3.17 34.10 -14.47
C TYR A 387 3.65 33.08 -15.52
N THR A 388 3.22 33.16 -16.77
CA THR A 388 3.76 32.34 -17.87
C THR A 388 5.24 32.65 -18.11
N GLU A 389 5.65 33.92 -18.09
CA GLU A 389 7.06 34.34 -18.19
C GLU A 389 7.89 33.83 -17.00
N GLN A 390 7.42 34.01 -15.77
CA GLN A 390 8.06 33.47 -14.56
C GLN A 390 8.20 31.94 -14.60
N TYR A 391 7.16 31.22 -15.04
CA TYR A 391 7.21 29.76 -15.20
C TYR A 391 8.26 29.36 -16.25
N ALA A 392 8.27 30.03 -17.40
CA ALA A 392 9.24 29.77 -18.48
C ALA A 392 10.70 30.03 -18.06
N GLU A 393 10.97 31.04 -17.23
CA GLU A 393 12.31 31.35 -16.72
C GLU A 393 12.74 30.51 -15.51
N SER A 394 11.80 29.90 -14.78
CA SER A 394 12.06 29.20 -13.51
C SER A 394 13.00 27.98 -13.60
N ALA A 395 13.71 27.69 -12.50
CA ALA A 395 14.65 26.57 -12.35
C ALA A 395 14.73 26.14 -10.85
N PRO A 396 15.12 24.88 -10.51
CA PRO A 396 15.76 23.86 -11.34
C PRO A 396 14.90 23.33 -12.49
N TYR A 397 13.65 22.97 -12.21
CA TYR A 397 12.63 22.64 -13.21
C TYR A 397 11.49 23.69 -13.17
N LYS A 398 10.50 23.53 -14.06
CA LYS A 398 9.50 24.57 -14.34
C LYS A 398 8.40 24.60 -13.28
N HIS A 399 8.31 25.72 -12.56
CA HIS A 399 7.38 25.93 -11.44
C HIS A 399 6.91 27.40 -11.38
N ALA A 400 5.76 27.64 -10.76
CA ALA A 400 5.21 28.97 -10.52
C ALA A 400 4.79 29.17 -9.06
N VAL A 401 4.81 30.42 -8.61
CA VAL A 401 4.35 30.82 -7.27
C VAL A 401 3.40 32.03 -7.38
N ILE A 402 2.11 31.80 -7.15
CA ILE A 402 1.09 32.84 -7.13
C ILE A 402 0.86 33.27 -5.68
N ASN A 403 1.15 34.53 -5.36
CA ASN A 403 0.86 35.10 -4.05
C ASN A 403 -0.51 35.78 -4.07
N GLY A 404 -1.37 35.43 -3.11
CA GLY A 404 -2.78 35.80 -3.09
C GLY A 404 -3.53 35.14 -4.24
N LEU A 405 -3.90 33.86 -4.11
CA LEU A 405 -4.68 33.14 -5.12
C LEU A 405 -6.19 33.42 -4.97
N VAL A 406 -6.73 33.05 -3.82
CA VAL A 406 -8.15 32.98 -3.48
C VAL A 406 -8.63 34.35 -2.95
N ASP A 407 -9.93 34.62 -2.95
CA ASP A 407 -10.47 35.67 -2.08
C ASP A 407 -10.10 35.43 -0.60
N ASP A 408 -9.69 36.47 0.11
CA ASP A 408 -9.20 36.36 1.49
C ASP A 408 -10.32 35.97 2.48
N SER A 409 -11.54 36.48 2.27
CA SER A 409 -12.69 36.14 3.11
C SER A 409 -13.11 34.68 2.90
N LEU A 410 -13.08 34.19 1.66
CA LEU A 410 -13.31 32.78 1.36
C LEU A 410 -12.23 31.90 2.00
N LEU A 411 -10.94 32.19 1.82
CA LEU A 411 -9.88 31.34 2.35
C LEU A 411 -9.79 31.36 3.88
N ARG A 412 -10.05 32.51 4.54
CA ARG A 412 -10.22 32.58 6.00
C ARG A 412 -11.40 31.73 6.48
N SER A 413 -12.48 31.67 5.72
CA SER A 413 -13.63 30.79 6.01
C SER A 413 -13.23 29.31 5.87
N VAL A 414 -12.54 28.93 4.79
CA VAL A 414 -11.99 27.58 4.59
C VAL A 414 -11.09 27.15 5.75
N ARG A 415 -10.09 27.97 6.13
CA ARG A 415 -9.20 27.68 7.28
C ARG A 415 -9.99 27.53 8.59
N SER A 416 -11.07 28.28 8.77
CA SER A 416 -11.93 28.20 9.96
C SER A 416 -12.79 26.94 9.98
N GLU A 417 -13.35 26.53 8.83
CA GLU A 417 -14.11 25.29 8.68
C GLU A 417 -13.23 24.05 8.93
N ILE A 418 -12.02 24.01 8.35
CA ILE A 418 -11.06 22.92 8.56
C ILE A 418 -10.72 22.80 10.06
N LYS A 419 -10.32 23.90 10.70
CA LYS A 419 -9.96 23.92 12.14
C LYS A 419 -11.09 23.56 13.10
N ALA A 420 -12.34 23.48 12.64
CA ALA A 420 -13.52 23.25 13.48
C ALA A 420 -14.24 21.92 13.20
N ASN A 421 -14.00 21.28 12.05
CA ASN A 421 -14.78 20.12 11.60
C ASN A 421 -13.94 18.99 10.98
N VAL A 422 -12.61 19.12 10.91
CA VAL A 422 -11.71 18.10 10.34
C VAL A 422 -10.75 17.60 11.41
N GLU A 423 -10.77 16.30 11.65
CA GLU A 423 -9.80 15.62 12.51
C GLU A 423 -8.59 15.16 11.67
N PHE A 424 -7.42 15.09 12.30
CA PHE A 424 -6.15 14.78 11.64
C PHE A 424 -5.37 13.75 12.43
N THR A 425 -5.09 12.61 11.81
CA THR A 425 -4.30 11.52 12.42
C THR A 425 -2.83 11.73 12.11
N PRO A 426 -1.90 11.57 13.07
CA PRO A 426 -0.49 11.44 12.74
C PRO A 426 -0.27 10.18 11.89
N LYS A 427 0.44 10.33 10.78
CA LYS A 427 0.98 9.22 9.98
C LYS A 427 2.49 9.39 9.85
N GLU A 428 3.20 8.29 9.99
CA GLU A 428 4.65 8.28 9.93
C GLU A 428 5.19 7.05 9.19
N THR A 429 6.02 7.34 8.20
CA THR A 429 6.67 6.39 7.29
C THR A 429 8.19 6.56 7.35
N ASP A 430 8.92 5.92 6.45
CA ASP A 430 10.30 6.31 6.12
C ASP A 430 10.35 7.75 5.55
N ILE A 431 9.53 8.03 4.52
CA ILE A 431 9.60 9.20 3.65
C ILE A 431 8.89 10.44 4.22
N TYR A 432 7.98 10.30 5.19
CA TYR A 432 7.29 11.44 5.81
C TYR A 432 6.94 11.25 7.30
N LYS A 433 6.63 12.38 7.95
CA LYS A 433 5.96 12.46 9.26
C LYS A 433 4.98 13.63 9.18
N ILE A 434 3.68 13.37 9.10
CA ILE A 434 2.64 14.40 8.86
C ILE A 434 1.38 14.14 9.68
N HIS A 435 0.55 15.16 9.87
CA HIS A 435 -0.84 14.98 10.29
C HIS A 435 -1.75 15.06 9.05
N GLN A 436 -2.35 13.93 8.68
CA GLN A 436 -3.22 13.79 7.51
C GLN A 436 -4.68 13.64 7.96
N SER A 437 -5.60 14.32 7.29
CA SER A 437 -7.04 14.17 7.51
C SER A 437 -7.55 12.89 6.83
N GLY A 438 -7.82 11.83 7.59
CA GLY A 438 -8.24 10.52 7.07
C GLY A 438 -9.51 10.60 6.22
N ASP A 439 -10.51 11.36 6.68
CA ASP A 439 -11.82 11.47 6.02
C ASP A 439 -11.80 12.29 4.71
N LEU A 440 -10.66 12.86 4.33
CA LEU A 440 -10.52 13.82 3.23
C LEU A 440 -9.51 13.38 2.14
N ALA A 441 -9.10 12.12 2.13
CA ALA A 441 -8.34 11.55 1.00
C ALA A 441 -9.08 11.72 -0.34
N ASN A 442 -10.42 11.71 -0.31
CA ASN A 442 -11.26 12.24 -1.39
C ASN A 442 -12.46 13.01 -0.80
N LEU A 443 -12.57 14.31 -1.12
CA LEU A 443 -13.72 15.14 -0.73
C LEU A 443 -15.06 14.63 -1.26
N ASP A 444 -15.09 13.94 -2.39
CA ASP A 444 -16.32 13.32 -2.93
C ASP A 444 -16.69 11.99 -2.23
N GLY A 445 -15.88 11.53 -1.27
CA GLY A 445 -16.14 10.37 -0.41
C GLY A 445 -16.78 10.70 0.96
N LEU A 446 -16.84 11.97 1.34
CA LEU A 446 -17.52 12.40 2.58
C LEU A 446 -19.05 12.31 2.45
N ASP A 447 -19.72 12.02 3.57
CA ASP A 447 -21.18 12.00 3.66
C ASP A 447 -21.80 13.42 3.60
N ASP A 448 -23.09 13.50 3.26
CA ASP A 448 -23.83 14.77 3.13
C ASP A 448 -23.84 15.65 4.41
N GLU A 449 -23.76 15.06 5.61
CA GLU A 449 -23.68 15.82 6.87
C GLU A 449 -22.29 16.41 7.07
N SER A 450 -21.24 15.64 6.77
CA SER A 450 -19.84 16.11 6.85
C SER A 450 -19.50 17.13 5.76
N LEU A 451 -19.97 16.93 4.53
CA LEU A 451 -19.93 17.94 3.48
C LEU A 451 -20.73 19.20 3.85
N GLY A 452 -21.86 19.04 4.55
CA GLY A 452 -22.65 20.14 5.11
C GLY A 452 -21.89 21.03 6.11
N LYS A 453 -20.83 20.51 6.74
CA LYS A 453 -19.95 21.24 7.68
C LYS A 453 -18.82 22.02 6.98
N LEU A 454 -18.55 21.72 5.69
CA LEU A 454 -17.41 22.23 4.92
C LEU A 454 -17.81 23.08 3.68
N PRO A 455 -18.82 23.98 3.75
CA PRO A 455 -19.40 24.64 2.57
C PRO A 455 -18.52 25.72 1.92
N SER A 456 -17.42 26.14 2.52
CA SER A 456 -16.43 27.04 1.90
C SER A 456 -15.27 26.24 1.31
N LEU A 457 -14.88 25.12 1.92
CA LEU A 457 -13.92 24.17 1.32
C LEU A 457 -14.46 23.61 -0.01
N LEU A 458 -15.75 23.24 -0.06
CA LEU A 458 -16.42 22.88 -1.32
C LEU A 458 -16.35 24.02 -2.35
N LYS A 459 -16.61 25.27 -1.95
CA LYS A 459 -16.50 26.42 -2.85
C LYS A 459 -15.09 26.60 -3.41
N LEU A 460 -14.07 26.35 -2.60
CA LEU A 460 -12.67 26.39 -3.01
C LEU A 460 -12.35 25.29 -4.02
N ARG A 461 -12.69 24.03 -3.73
CA ARG A 461 -12.52 22.88 -4.64
C ARG A 461 -13.17 23.16 -6.00
N ASP A 462 -14.44 23.53 -6.02
CA ASP A 462 -15.17 23.83 -7.26
C ASP A 462 -14.57 25.01 -8.05
N ALA A 463 -13.87 25.93 -7.38
CA ALA A 463 -13.16 27.04 -8.03
C ALA A 463 -11.84 26.57 -8.65
N VAL A 464 -11.06 25.75 -7.93
CA VAL A 464 -9.78 25.18 -8.38
C VAL A 464 -10.01 24.24 -9.57
N TYR A 465 -11.00 23.35 -9.53
CA TYR A 465 -11.33 22.46 -10.65
C TYR A 465 -12.26 23.11 -11.70
N SER A 466 -12.58 24.40 -11.56
CA SER A 466 -13.34 25.13 -12.58
C SER A 466 -12.60 25.18 -13.91
N GLU A 467 -13.35 25.21 -15.01
CA GLU A 467 -12.79 25.39 -16.36
C GLU A 467 -11.93 26.66 -16.48
N SER A 468 -12.35 27.75 -15.83
CA SER A 468 -11.60 29.01 -15.83
C SER A 468 -10.23 28.90 -15.16
N PHE A 469 -10.09 28.15 -14.06
CA PHE A 469 -8.80 27.99 -13.41
C PHE A 469 -7.95 26.89 -14.05
N ARG A 470 -8.54 25.78 -14.49
CA ARG A 470 -7.84 24.74 -15.25
C ARG A 470 -7.22 25.29 -16.54
N ASN A 471 -7.94 26.14 -17.28
CA ASN A 471 -7.41 26.80 -18.47
C ASN A 471 -6.30 27.81 -18.14
N TYR A 472 -6.35 28.46 -16.97
CA TYR A 472 -5.31 29.38 -16.50
C TYR A 472 -4.01 28.65 -16.13
N VAL A 473 -4.10 27.55 -15.37
CA VAL A 473 -2.97 26.67 -15.02
C VAL A 473 -2.38 26.03 -16.28
N SER A 474 -3.22 25.49 -17.16
CA SER A 474 -2.81 24.88 -18.43
C SER A 474 -2.07 25.87 -19.35
N HIS A 475 -2.48 27.15 -19.37
CA HIS A 475 -1.79 28.20 -20.12
C HIS A 475 -0.41 28.55 -19.54
N ILE A 476 -0.27 28.65 -18.22
CA ILE A 476 1.01 28.96 -17.56
C ILE A 476 2.00 27.80 -17.73
N THR A 477 1.54 26.57 -17.50
CA THR A 477 2.40 25.37 -17.53
C THR A 477 2.68 24.83 -18.94
N ASN A 478 1.80 25.14 -19.91
CA ASN A 478 1.73 24.50 -21.22
C ASN A 478 1.58 22.94 -21.13
N CYS A 479 0.99 22.41 -20.06
CA CYS A 479 0.82 20.97 -19.84
C CYS A 479 -0.26 20.29 -20.70
N GLY A 480 -0.96 21.05 -21.55
CA GLY A 480 -2.18 20.60 -22.22
C GLY A 480 -3.40 20.57 -21.27
N PRO A 481 -4.57 20.06 -21.73
CA PRO A 481 -5.80 20.09 -20.97
C PRO A 481 -5.74 19.30 -19.65
N LEU A 482 -6.60 19.69 -18.70
CA LEU A 482 -6.66 19.16 -17.33
C LEU A 482 -8.08 18.68 -17.00
N SER A 483 -8.21 17.55 -16.30
CA SER A 483 -9.50 17.04 -15.82
C SER A 483 -10.17 18.02 -14.84
N GLY A 484 -11.48 18.24 -15.00
CA GLY A 484 -12.34 18.89 -14.02
C GLY A 484 -13.25 17.92 -13.26
N ARG A 485 -13.29 16.63 -13.66
CA ARG A 485 -14.05 15.56 -13.01
C ARG A 485 -13.23 14.76 -11.99
N LYS A 486 -11.95 14.48 -12.28
CA LYS A 486 -11.06 13.79 -11.36
C LYS A 486 -10.41 14.84 -10.44
N THR A 487 -11.08 15.13 -9.33
CA THR A 487 -10.55 16.01 -8.28
C THR A 487 -9.75 15.16 -7.30
N ASP A 488 -8.57 15.67 -6.90
CA ASP A 488 -7.59 14.97 -6.06
C ASP A 488 -6.93 16.05 -5.20
N MET A 489 -7.38 16.17 -3.95
CA MET A 489 -7.07 17.32 -3.09
C MET A 489 -7.16 16.93 -1.61
N ALA A 490 -6.00 16.75 -0.98
CA ALA A 490 -5.85 16.39 0.43
C ALA A 490 -5.47 17.60 1.30
N ILE A 491 -5.78 17.52 2.60
CA ILE A 491 -5.39 18.54 3.59
C ILE A 491 -4.32 17.93 4.49
N ASN A 492 -3.17 18.59 4.56
CA ASN A 492 -2.02 18.13 5.33
C ASN A 492 -1.57 19.21 6.32
N ILE A 493 -1.33 18.81 7.56
CA ILE A 493 -0.81 19.65 8.63
C ILE A 493 0.60 19.16 9.00
N TYR A 494 1.53 20.10 9.02
CA TYR A 494 2.90 19.90 9.49
C TYR A 494 3.09 20.74 10.76
N THR A 495 3.38 20.07 11.86
CA THR A 495 3.74 20.61 13.18
C THR A 495 5.26 20.48 13.38
N PRO A 496 5.87 21.00 14.47
CA PRO A 496 7.27 20.74 14.77
C PRO A 496 7.65 19.25 14.67
N GLY A 497 8.73 18.97 13.93
CA GLY A 497 9.21 17.61 13.61
C GLY A 497 8.59 16.99 12.35
N CYS A 498 7.51 17.55 11.79
CA CYS A 498 6.91 17.06 10.54
C CYS A 498 7.73 17.45 9.30
N TYR A 499 7.82 16.52 8.35
CA TYR A 499 8.56 16.64 7.09
C TYR A 499 7.96 15.72 6.00
N LEU A 500 8.39 15.90 4.75
CA LEU A 500 8.20 14.95 3.63
C LEU A 500 9.45 15.02 2.76
N LEU A 501 10.08 13.89 2.44
CA LEU A 501 11.41 13.83 1.78
C LEU A 501 11.34 13.88 0.25
N CYS A 502 12.47 13.66 -0.42
CA CYS A 502 12.64 13.89 -1.85
C CYS A 502 11.84 12.89 -2.72
N HIS A 503 10.88 13.38 -3.50
CA HIS A 503 10.04 12.61 -4.44
C HIS A 503 9.73 13.46 -5.70
N ASP A 504 9.28 12.83 -6.79
CA ASP A 504 9.01 13.53 -8.08
C ASP A 504 7.52 13.74 -8.41
N ASP A 505 6.62 13.18 -7.59
CA ASP A 505 5.15 13.26 -7.71
C ASP A 505 4.52 12.46 -8.87
N VAL A 506 5.28 11.53 -9.46
CA VAL A 506 4.94 10.84 -10.70
C VAL A 506 4.09 9.59 -10.44
N ILE A 507 2.80 9.82 -10.15
CA ILE A 507 1.82 8.74 -9.89
C ILE A 507 0.65 8.80 -10.87
N GLY A 508 0.39 7.67 -11.55
CA GLY A 508 -0.75 7.45 -12.45
C GLY A 508 -0.96 8.53 -13.52
N SER A 509 -2.02 9.33 -13.35
CA SER A 509 -2.42 10.41 -14.26
C SER A 509 -2.23 11.82 -13.72
N ARG A 510 -1.45 12.02 -12.64
CA ARG A 510 -1.07 13.35 -12.17
C ARG A 510 -0.34 14.10 -13.29
N ARG A 511 -0.76 15.34 -13.57
CA ARG A 511 -0.25 16.18 -14.68
C ARG A 511 0.27 17.54 -14.21
N VAL A 512 -0.36 18.13 -13.20
CA VAL A 512 0.16 19.31 -12.48
C VAL A 512 -0.05 19.08 -10.98
N SER A 513 1.02 19.21 -10.20
CA SER A 513 0.98 19.23 -8.74
C SER A 513 0.80 20.66 -8.24
N TYR A 514 0.01 20.84 -7.18
CA TYR A 514 -0.18 22.14 -6.55
C TYR A 514 -0.27 22.07 -5.02
N ILE A 515 0.21 23.13 -4.36
CA ILE A 515 0.18 23.30 -2.90
C ILE A 515 -0.31 24.73 -2.60
N LEU A 516 -1.49 24.85 -1.99
CA LEU A 516 -2.07 26.09 -1.50
C LEU A 516 -1.85 26.19 0.02
N TYR A 517 -1.17 27.24 0.46
CA TYR A 517 -0.75 27.40 1.85
C TYR A 517 -1.79 28.14 2.71
N LEU A 518 -2.22 27.46 3.78
CA LEU A 518 -3.19 27.93 4.78
C LEU A 518 -2.51 28.11 6.16
N VAL A 519 -1.22 28.48 6.17
CA VAL A 519 -0.48 28.99 7.34
C VAL A 519 -1.25 30.14 8.01
N ASP A 520 -0.90 30.52 9.23
CA ASP A 520 -1.71 31.52 9.93
C ASP A 520 -1.68 32.91 9.24
N PRO A 521 -2.85 33.49 8.89
CA PRO A 521 -2.91 34.75 8.15
C PRO A 521 -2.51 35.97 9.00
N ASP A 522 -2.65 35.86 10.32
CA ASP A 522 -2.45 36.97 11.25
C ASP A 522 -1.12 36.81 12.02
N THR A 523 -0.50 35.63 11.96
CA THR A 523 0.89 35.35 12.37
C THR A 523 1.70 34.81 11.17
N PRO A 524 2.27 35.68 10.31
CA PRO A 524 2.95 35.26 9.09
C PRO A 524 4.11 34.28 9.34
N TRP A 525 4.19 33.25 8.49
CA TRP A 525 5.26 32.27 8.51
C TRP A 525 6.64 32.89 8.28
N LYS A 526 7.67 32.33 8.90
CA LYS A 526 9.06 32.79 8.77
C LYS A 526 9.96 31.68 8.20
N PRO A 527 10.93 31.99 7.32
CA PRO A 527 11.83 30.98 6.76
C PRO A 527 12.62 30.20 7.84
N GLU A 528 12.98 30.83 8.95
CA GLU A 528 13.69 30.17 10.06
C GLU A 528 12.86 29.12 10.83
N TRP A 529 11.57 28.97 10.53
CA TRP A 529 10.73 27.88 11.05
C TRP A 529 10.76 26.62 10.18
N GLY A 530 11.45 26.64 9.04
CA GLY A 530 11.46 25.54 8.08
C GLY A 530 10.13 25.42 7.33
N GLY A 531 9.71 24.19 7.01
CA GLY A 531 8.45 23.95 6.28
C GLY A 531 8.44 24.43 4.82
N ALA A 532 9.59 24.83 4.26
CA ALA A 532 9.68 25.27 2.88
C ALA A 532 9.51 24.10 1.89
N LEU A 533 8.89 24.38 0.74
CA LEU A 533 8.99 23.52 -0.44
C LEU A 533 10.40 23.69 -1.02
N ARG A 534 11.22 22.63 -1.07
CA ARG A 534 12.57 22.67 -1.65
C ARG A 534 12.60 21.89 -2.95
N LEU A 535 13.29 22.39 -3.97
CA LEU A 535 13.38 21.76 -5.29
C LEU A 535 14.84 21.37 -5.59
N PHE A 536 15.03 20.15 -6.11
CA PHE A 536 16.33 19.58 -6.43
C PHE A 536 16.68 19.79 -7.91
N PRO A 537 17.95 20.08 -8.24
CA PRO A 537 18.44 20.02 -9.61
C PRO A 537 18.72 18.57 -10.01
N ILE A 538 18.47 18.22 -11.27
CA ILE A 538 18.86 16.91 -11.81
C ILE A 538 20.23 16.93 -12.49
N GLN A 539 20.87 15.77 -12.51
CA GLN A 539 21.97 15.43 -13.39
C GLN A 539 21.48 14.47 -14.48
N GLU A 540 21.77 14.79 -15.74
CA GLU A 540 21.70 13.82 -16.84
C GLU A 540 22.99 12.98 -16.85
N ILE A 541 22.87 11.66 -16.87
CA ILE A 541 23.99 10.72 -16.96
C ILE A 541 23.73 9.78 -18.14
N LYS A 542 24.76 9.54 -18.96
CA LYS A 542 24.63 8.73 -20.18
C LYS A 542 25.36 7.41 -20.04
N ASN A 543 24.68 6.30 -20.33
CA ASN A 543 25.31 4.99 -20.39
C ASN A 543 26.15 4.83 -21.68
N LYS A 544 26.81 3.68 -21.84
CA LYS A 544 27.72 3.42 -22.98
C LYS A 544 26.94 3.26 -24.29
N GLU A 545 25.67 2.92 -24.17
CA GLU A 545 24.67 2.66 -25.21
C GLU A 545 24.04 3.98 -25.73
N GLY A 546 24.16 5.07 -24.97
CA GLY A 546 23.73 6.42 -25.33
C GLY A 546 22.39 6.86 -24.76
N GLU A 547 21.75 6.02 -23.95
CA GLU A 547 20.55 6.34 -23.18
C GLU A 547 20.88 7.35 -22.06
N VAL A 548 19.86 8.05 -21.55
CA VAL A 548 20.04 9.13 -20.56
C VAL A 548 19.21 8.85 -19.31
N ALA A 549 19.87 8.46 -18.22
CA ALA A 549 19.27 8.44 -16.90
C ALA A 549 19.23 9.86 -16.33
N LYS A 550 18.16 10.19 -15.59
CA LYS A 550 18.00 11.47 -14.87
C LYS A 550 17.88 11.19 -13.38
N THR A 551 18.68 11.90 -12.58
CA THR A 551 18.74 11.65 -11.14
C THR A 551 18.97 12.97 -10.38
N PRO A 552 18.33 13.23 -9.24
CA PRO A 552 18.52 14.45 -8.47
C PRO A 552 19.90 14.46 -7.81
N LEU A 553 20.55 15.62 -7.83
CA LEU A 553 21.72 15.87 -6.99
C LEU A 553 21.26 16.01 -5.53
N PRO A 554 22.13 15.70 -4.54
CA PRO A 554 21.74 15.81 -3.13
C PRO A 554 21.35 17.23 -2.72
N ASP A 555 21.99 18.28 -3.25
CA ASP A 555 21.79 19.64 -2.72
C ASP A 555 20.68 20.42 -3.46
N VAL A 556 19.74 20.94 -2.67
CA VAL A 556 18.62 21.76 -3.14
C VAL A 556 19.10 23.07 -3.74
N THR A 557 18.45 23.54 -4.81
CA THR A 557 18.81 24.82 -5.49
C THR A 557 17.72 25.88 -5.42
N LYS A 558 16.51 25.51 -5.01
CA LYS A 558 15.39 26.41 -4.80
C LYS A 558 14.71 26.06 -3.49
N VAL A 559 14.40 27.08 -2.70
CA VAL A 559 13.65 26.98 -1.44
C VAL A 559 12.51 27.99 -1.49
N ILE A 560 11.30 27.55 -1.16
CA ILE A 560 10.06 28.34 -1.23
C ILE A 560 9.35 28.24 0.12
N PRO A 561 9.60 29.18 1.05
CA PRO A 561 8.90 29.23 2.34
C PRO A 561 7.40 29.47 2.13
N PRO A 562 6.51 28.77 2.86
CA PRO A 562 5.07 28.90 2.69
C PRO A 562 4.59 30.28 3.17
N ALA A 563 3.55 30.82 2.55
CA ALA A 563 2.94 32.09 2.94
C ALA A 563 1.41 32.04 2.79
N TRP A 564 0.68 32.82 3.57
CA TRP A 564 -0.79 32.80 3.52
C TRP A 564 -1.32 33.09 2.10
N ASN A 565 -2.26 32.26 1.63
CA ASN A 565 -2.90 32.40 0.33
C ASN A 565 -1.91 32.37 -0.85
N GLN A 566 -0.75 31.72 -0.67
CA GLN A 566 0.21 31.44 -1.72
C GLN A 566 -0.05 30.05 -2.32
N LEU A 567 -0.02 29.95 -3.64
CA LEU A 567 -0.04 28.70 -4.40
C LEU A 567 1.34 28.45 -5.02
N SER A 568 1.97 27.31 -4.74
CA SER A 568 3.06 26.76 -5.56
C SER A 568 2.51 25.68 -6.47
N PHE A 569 2.95 25.62 -7.73
CA PHE A 569 2.57 24.53 -8.65
C PHE A 569 3.60 24.31 -9.76
N PHE A 570 3.61 23.09 -10.31
CA PHE A 570 4.49 22.66 -11.39
C PHE A 570 3.87 21.52 -12.20
N ALA A 571 4.24 21.39 -13.47
CA ALA A 571 3.92 20.18 -14.22
C ALA A 571 4.64 18.97 -13.61
N VAL A 572 3.98 17.82 -13.56
CA VAL A 572 4.58 16.55 -13.13
C VAL A 572 5.45 16.03 -14.27
N GLN A 573 6.72 15.72 -14.00
CA GLN A 573 7.72 15.40 -15.00
C GLN A 573 8.58 14.20 -14.55
N PRO A 574 8.38 12.99 -15.14
CA PRO A 574 9.14 11.78 -14.84
C PRO A 574 10.65 12.00 -14.76
N GLY A 575 11.24 11.78 -13.58
CA GLY A 575 12.67 11.97 -13.36
C GLY A 575 13.17 13.43 -13.40
N GLU A 576 12.30 14.44 -13.33
CA GLU A 576 12.68 15.86 -13.28
C GLU A 576 12.07 16.64 -12.10
N SER A 577 10.80 16.40 -11.73
CA SER A 577 10.06 17.22 -10.75
C SER A 577 10.39 16.93 -9.26
N PHE A 578 11.66 16.62 -8.96
CA PHE A 578 12.13 16.24 -7.62
C PHE A 578 12.06 17.39 -6.61
N HIS A 579 11.31 17.20 -5.55
CA HIS A 579 11.07 18.17 -4.49
C HIS A 579 10.81 17.51 -3.13
N ASP A 580 10.82 18.31 -2.06
CA ASP A 580 10.50 17.88 -0.70
C ASP A 580 9.79 18.99 0.10
N VAL A 581 9.39 18.66 1.33
CA VAL A 581 9.01 19.63 2.37
C VAL A 581 10.03 19.56 3.50
N GLU A 582 10.80 20.65 3.65
CA GLU A 582 11.70 20.87 4.78
C GLU A 582 10.99 20.66 6.12
N GLU A 583 11.67 20.02 7.07
CA GLU A 583 11.22 19.87 8.45
C GLU A 583 10.69 21.20 9.02
N VAL A 584 9.51 21.18 9.64
CA VAL A 584 9.06 22.29 10.48
C VAL A 584 9.84 22.23 11.79
N TYR A 585 10.70 23.20 12.03
CA TYR A 585 11.66 23.13 13.14
C TYR A 585 11.00 23.39 14.50
N HIS A 586 11.50 22.73 15.54
CA HIS A 586 11.11 22.99 16.94
C HIS A 586 11.52 24.42 17.37
N ALA A 587 10.77 24.99 18.32
CA ALA A 587 11.13 26.25 18.97
C ALA A 587 12.04 26.00 20.17
N GLU A 588 12.81 27.00 20.62
CA GLU A 588 13.73 26.85 21.76
C GLU A 588 12.98 26.62 23.09
N THR A 589 11.72 27.04 23.17
CA THR A 589 10.87 26.98 24.36
C THR A 589 9.39 26.79 23.98
N LYS A 590 8.58 26.22 24.88
CA LYS A 590 7.13 26.07 24.64
C LYS A 590 6.43 27.43 24.61
N GLU A 591 6.91 28.38 25.40
CA GLU A 591 6.45 29.78 25.42
C GLU A 591 6.75 30.52 24.11
N GLN A 592 7.87 30.20 23.43
CA GLN A 592 8.10 30.68 22.07
C GLN A 592 7.12 30.02 21.10
N LEU A 593 6.94 28.69 21.18
CA LEU A 593 6.07 27.94 20.27
C LEU A 593 4.62 28.46 20.32
N GLU A 594 4.06 28.66 21.51
CA GLU A 594 2.73 29.25 21.71
C GLU A 594 2.62 30.66 21.09
N LYS A 595 3.63 31.52 21.34
CA LYS A 595 3.70 32.89 20.80
C LYS A 595 3.88 32.91 19.27
N GLU A 596 4.45 31.87 18.69
CA GLU A 596 4.61 31.66 17.25
C GLU A 596 3.45 30.83 16.64
N GLY A 597 2.30 30.76 17.33
CA GLY A 597 1.08 30.14 16.81
C GLY A 597 1.16 28.62 16.63
N GLY A 598 2.06 27.96 17.37
CA GLY A 598 2.32 26.53 17.27
C GLY A 598 3.14 26.09 16.05
N ARG A 599 3.64 27.03 15.22
CA ARG A 599 4.29 26.75 13.92
C ARG A 599 3.50 25.76 13.05
N VAL A 600 2.17 25.91 13.01
CA VAL A 600 1.29 24.99 12.28
C VAL A 600 1.24 25.32 10.78
N ARG A 601 2.01 24.58 9.97
CA ARG A 601 1.96 24.65 8.49
C ARG A 601 0.82 23.78 7.99
N MET A 602 -0.36 24.37 7.88
CA MET A 602 -1.50 23.80 7.16
C MET A 602 -1.39 24.10 5.66
N ALA A 603 -1.58 23.08 4.82
CA ALA A 603 -1.64 23.21 3.37
C ALA A 603 -2.77 22.36 2.80
N ILE A 604 -3.34 22.82 1.68
CA ILE A 604 -4.18 22.01 0.80
C ILE A 604 -3.32 21.68 -0.42
N SER A 605 -2.97 20.41 -0.57
CA SER A 605 -2.15 19.89 -1.65
C SER A 605 -3.00 18.99 -2.56
N GLY A 606 -2.73 18.98 -3.85
CA GLY A 606 -3.50 18.16 -4.77
C GLY A 606 -2.97 18.20 -6.18
N TRP A 607 -3.69 17.52 -7.08
CA TRP A 607 -3.28 17.31 -8.45
C TRP A 607 -4.38 17.61 -9.45
N PHE A 608 -3.98 18.10 -10.61
CA PHE A 608 -4.80 18.07 -11.80
C PHE A 608 -4.38 16.89 -12.67
N HIS A 609 -5.36 16.12 -13.13
CA HIS A 609 -5.13 14.90 -13.91
C HIS A 609 -5.22 15.12 -15.42
N ILE A 610 -4.73 14.13 -16.16
CA ILE A 610 -5.09 13.89 -17.57
C ILE A 610 -6.64 13.86 -17.68
N PRO A 611 -7.25 14.54 -18.67
CA PRO A 611 -8.71 14.54 -18.85
C PRO A 611 -9.29 13.14 -19.00
N GLN A 612 -10.48 12.94 -18.47
CA GLN A 612 -11.14 11.63 -18.39
C GLN A 612 -12.16 11.42 -19.53
N ILE A 613 -12.66 10.19 -19.69
CA ILE A 613 -13.64 9.84 -20.73
C ILE A 613 -14.85 10.78 -20.67
N GLY A 614 -15.05 11.52 -21.77
CA GLY A 614 -16.15 12.49 -21.93
C GLY A 614 -15.80 13.94 -21.58
N GLU A 615 -14.57 14.23 -21.13
CA GLU A 615 -14.08 15.60 -20.94
C GLU A 615 -13.45 16.20 -22.20
N GLU A 616 -13.41 17.53 -22.28
CA GLU A 616 -12.68 18.23 -23.32
C GLU A 616 -11.16 17.98 -23.20
N GLY A 617 -10.52 17.68 -24.33
CA GLY A 617 -9.09 17.35 -24.37
C GLY A 617 -8.75 15.89 -24.05
N TYR A 618 -9.73 15.02 -23.78
CA TYR A 618 -9.46 13.59 -23.60
C TYR A 618 -8.91 12.92 -24.85
N ILE A 619 -7.77 12.23 -24.71
CA ILE A 619 -7.15 11.42 -25.75
C ILE A 619 -7.10 9.96 -25.27
N LYS A 620 -7.82 9.06 -25.96
CA LYS A 620 -7.80 7.62 -25.63
C LYS A 620 -6.38 7.07 -25.67
N GLY A 621 -5.98 6.31 -24.64
CA GLY A 621 -4.64 5.75 -24.52
C GLY A 621 -3.62 6.73 -23.92
N GLU A 622 -3.98 7.96 -23.56
CA GLU A 622 -3.04 8.95 -23.00
C GLU A 622 -2.64 8.65 -21.55
N GLU A 623 -3.59 8.28 -20.69
CA GLU A 623 -3.33 7.90 -19.29
C GLU A 623 -2.48 6.62 -19.22
N GLU A 624 -2.82 5.63 -20.05
CA GLU A 624 -2.09 4.37 -20.15
C GLU A 624 -0.68 4.54 -20.76
N ARG A 625 -0.47 5.54 -21.64
CA ARG A 625 0.87 5.92 -22.14
C ARG A 625 1.65 6.72 -21.10
N ASN A 626 1.00 7.57 -20.31
CA ASN A 626 1.66 8.35 -19.27
C ASN A 626 2.20 7.43 -18.15
N ALA A 627 1.37 6.51 -17.66
CA ALA A 627 1.77 5.51 -16.69
C ALA A 627 2.94 4.66 -17.20
N LYS A 628 2.84 4.14 -18.43
CA LYS A 628 3.94 3.38 -19.06
C LYS A 628 5.22 4.20 -19.21
N ASN A 629 5.14 5.41 -19.76
CA ASN A 629 6.31 6.28 -19.92
C ASN A 629 6.96 6.63 -18.58
N SER A 630 6.18 6.76 -17.50
CA SER A 630 6.69 7.09 -16.17
C SER A 630 7.62 6.00 -15.63
N GLY A 631 7.12 4.75 -15.53
CA GLY A 631 7.95 3.62 -15.10
C GLY A 631 9.11 3.33 -16.07
N LEU A 632 8.88 3.45 -17.39
CA LEU A 632 9.94 3.22 -18.39
C LEU A 632 11.04 4.29 -18.36
N MET A 633 10.74 5.54 -17.96
CA MET A 633 11.76 6.58 -17.74
C MET A 633 12.49 6.45 -16.40
N GLN A 634 11.84 5.88 -15.37
CA GLN A 634 12.52 5.50 -14.11
C GLN A 634 13.46 4.29 -14.30
N LEU A 635 13.19 3.41 -15.27
CA LEU A 635 14.04 2.24 -15.59
C LEU A 635 15.09 2.51 -16.68
N GLN A 636 14.92 3.53 -17.54
CA GLN A 636 15.81 3.82 -18.65
C GLN A 636 17.24 4.18 -18.22
N GLY A 637 18.22 3.61 -18.91
CA GLY A 637 19.64 3.86 -18.64
C GLY A 637 20.19 3.21 -17.37
N ASN A 638 19.43 2.33 -16.69
CA ASN A 638 19.77 1.67 -15.43
C ASN A 638 20.35 2.66 -14.38
N PRO A 639 19.52 3.48 -13.72
CA PRO A 639 20.00 4.50 -12.80
C PRO A 639 20.71 3.95 -11.56
N ALA A 640 20.47 2.69 -11.18
CA ALA A 640 21.11 2.04 -10.04
C ALA A 640 22.64 1.86 -10.23
N GLN A 641 23.18 2.00 -11.45
CA GLN A 641 24.63 2.05 -11.67
C GLN A 641 25.27 3.42 -11.30
N TYR A 642 24.47 4.43 -10.97
CA TYR A 642 24.89 5.80 -10.64
C TYR A 642 24.53 6.24 -9.21
N ASP A 643 23.73 5.44 -8.52
CA ASP A 643 23.62 5.37 -7.06
C ASP A 643 25.02 5.35 -6.43
N MET A 644 25.20 6.04 -5.30
CA MET A 644 26.47 6.06 -4.55
C MET A 644 26.17 6.09 -3.04
N PRO A 645 26.79 5.22 -2.20
CA PRO A 645 27.82 4.23 -2.54
C PRO A 645 27.34 3.13 -3.48
N GLN A 646 28.24 2.68 -4.37
CA GLN A 646 28.10 1.38 -5.04
C GLN A 646 28.63 0.29 -4.09
N PRO A 647 27.99 -0.90 -4.01
CA PRO A 647 28.49 -2.02 -3.24
C PRO A 647 29.92 -2.44 -3.63
N GLN A 648 30.72 -2.85 -2.65
CA GLN A 648 32.09 -3.35 -2.85
C GLN A 648 32.36 -4.67 -2.09
N PRO A 649 31.55 -5.74 -2.30
CA PRO A 649 31.71 -7.01 -1.60
C PRO A 649 33.06 -7.67 -1.89
N ILE A 650 33.86 -7.84 -0.82
CA ILE A 650 35.15 -8.53 -0.85
C ILE A 650 34.91 -10.02 -0.62
N GLN A 651 35.27 -10.84 -1.60
CA GLN A 651 35.14 -12.29 -1.56
C GLN A 651 36.11 -12.94 -0.58
N VAL A 652 35.65 -13.98 0.12
CA VAL A 652 36.40 -14.69 1.16
C VAL A 652 37.19 -15.87 0.58
N ASP A 653 38.51 -15.89 0.87
CA ASP A 653 39.37 -17.03 0.55
C ASP A 653 39.08 -18.21 1.51
N ARG A 654 38.33 -19.20 1.02
CA ARG A 654 37.98 -20.43 1.75
C ARG A 654 39.21 -21.22 2.25
N SER A 655 40.40 -21.02 1.68
CA SER A 655 41.63 -21.77 2.05
C SER A 655 42.24 -21.39 3.41
N GLN A 656 41.70 -20.35 4.08
CA GLN A 656 42.18 -19.84 5.37
C GLN A 656 41.24 -20.13 6.55
N SER A 657 40.15 -20.86 6.31
CA SER A 657 39.28 -21.36 7.37
C SER A 657 40.02 -22.43 8.21
N SER A 658 39.76 -22.46 9.51
CA SER A 658 40.31 -23.48 10.41
C SER A 658 39.19 -23.91 11.36
N PRO A 659 38.78 -25.20 11.37
CA PRO A 659 37.67 -25.67 12.19
C PRO A 659 38.02 -25.80 13.69
N GLU A 660 39.22 -25.40 14.11
CA GLU A 660 39.74 -25.56 15.49
C GLU A 660 39.70 -24.25 16.32
N GLY A 661 38.60 -23.48 16.23
CA GLY A 661 38.37 -22.29 17.06
C GLY A 661 39.42 -21.18 16.91
N PHE A 662 39.58 -20.34 17.93
CA PHE A 662 40.59 -19.26 17.96
C PHE A 662 41.92 -19.72 18.57
N ASP A 663 43.03 -19.37 17.94
CA ASP A 663 44.36 -19.50 18.55
C ASP A 663 44.73 -18.31 19.47
N GLU A 664 45.90 -18.38 20.12
CA GLU A 664 46.37 -17.32 21.04
C GLU A 664 46.56 -15.96 20.34
N ALA A 665 46.94 -15.95 19.05
CA ALA A 665 47.13 -14.74 18.26
C ALA A 665 45.81 -14.18 17.72
N ASP A 666 44.87 -15.05 17.36
CA ASP A 666 43.50 -14.68 17.00
C ASP A 666 42.79 -14.01 18.19
N LEU A 667 42.92 -14.57 19.40
CA LEU A 667 42.45 -13.95 20.64
C LEU A 667 43.20 -12.66 20.97
N GLU A 668 44.53 -12.60 20.83
CA GLU A 668 45.29 -11.36 21.06
C GLU A 668 44.88 -10.27 20.06
N PHE A 669 44.46 -10.62 18.85
CA PHE A 669 43.87 -9.68 17.89
C PHE A 669 42.48 -9.22 18.33
N LEU A 670 41.55 -10.14 18.62
CA LEU A 670 40.16 -9.81 18.97
C LEU A 670 40.08 -8.97 20.25
N LEU A 671 40.90 -9.26 21.27
CA LEU A 671 40.97 -8.50 22.53
C LEU A 671 41.41 -7.02 22.38
N LYS A 672 41.88 -6.61 21.20
CA LYS A 672 42.13 -5.20 20.88
C LYS A 672 40.82 -4.45 20.59
N TYR A 673 39.85 -5.12 19.97
CA TYR A 673 38.64 -4.51 19.41
C TYR A 673 37.36 -4.94 20.11
N ILE A 674 37.20 -6.22 20.48
CA ILE A 674 36.01 -6.79 21.13
C ILE A 674 36.17 -6.79 22.66
N SER A 675 35.05 -6.62 23.37
CA SER A 675 34.96 -6.76 24.82
C SER A 675 35.13 -8.23 25.25
N PRO A 676 35.99 -8.57 26.24
CA PRO A 676 36.32 -9.96 26.57
C PRO A 676 35.15 -10.88 26.89
N ASN A 677 34.00 -10.32 27.31
CA ASN A 677 32.77 -11.07 27.57
C ASN A 677 32.28 -11.84 26.33
N TYR A 678 32.46 -11.27 25.14
CA TYR A 678 32.03 -11.84 23.86
C TYR A 678 33.07 -12.78 23.22
N LEU A 679 34.13 -13.13 23.96
CA LEU A 679 35.19 -14.05 23.54
C LEU A 679 35.29 -15.30 24.45
N VAL A 680 34.27 -15.51 25.29
CA VAL A 680 34.12 -16.71 26.13
C VAL A 680 33.23 -17.72 25.38
N PRO A 681 33.60 -19.02 25.28
CA PRO A 681 32.79 -20.03 24.60
C PRO A 681 31.32 -20.03 25.05
N ASP A 682 31.07 -20.15 26.35
CA ASP A 682 29.74 -20.13 26.96
C ASP A 682 28.86 -18.94 26.51
N ALA A 683 29.47 -17.80 26.15
CA ALA A 683 28.77 -16.59 25.71
C ALA A 683 28.59 -16.52 24.19
N LEU A 684 29.47 -17.14 23.40
CA LEU A 684 29.27 -17.33 21.96
C LEU A 684 28.18 -18.38 21.70
N ASP A 685 28.20 -19.48 22.45
CA ASP A 685 27.17 -20.53 22.40
C ASP A 685 25.78 -19.92 22.64
N GLN A 686 25.60 -19.11 23.70
CA GLN A 686 24.35 -18.40 23.99
C GLN A 686 23.92 -17.40 22.91
N ILE A 687 24.85 -16.78 22.19
CA ILE A 687 24.54 -15.84 21.09
C ILE A 687 24.08 -16.62 19.86
N SER A 688 24.74 -17.73 19.53
CA SER A 688 24.35 -18.62 18.43
C SER A 688 23.00 -19.31 18.69
N GLU A 689 22.76 -19.81 19.91
CA GLU A 689 21.44 -20.36 20.31
C GLU A 689 20.33 -19.31 20.11
N HIS A 690 20.52 -18.09 20.59
CA HIS A 690 19.52 -17.02 20.45
C HIS A 690 19.33 -16.55 19.00
N PHE A 691 20.41 -16.39 18.23
CA PHE A 691 20.35 -16.00 16.83
C PHE A 691 19.63 -17.05 15.97
N ASN A 692 19.82 -18.34 16.26
CA ASN A 692 19.14 -19.43 15.56
C ASN A 692 17.67 -19.59 15.98
N GLU A 693 17.23 -18.99 17.11
CA GLU A 693 15.81 -18.93 17.50
C GLU A 693 15.04 -17.74 16.90
N VAL A 694 15.69 -16.58 16.72
CA VAL A 694 14.99 -15.30 16.42
C VAL A 694 15.53 -14.59 15.17
N PHE A 695 16.65 -15.06 14.59
CA PHE A 695 17.33 -14.47 13.43
C PHE A 695 17.88 -13.05 13.61
N GLU A 696 17.87 -12.54 14.85
CA GLU A 696 18.48 -11.29 15.25
C GLU A 696 19.20 -11.42 16.60
N VAL A 697 20.18 -10.55 16.84
CA VAL A 697 20.75 -10.34 18.18
C VAL A 697 21.30 -8.92 18.33
N THR A 698 21.17 -8.35 19.53
CA THR A 698 21.70 -7.03 19.89
C THR A 698 22.73 -7.14 21.02
N LEU A 699 23.94 -6.68 20.75
CA LEU A 699 25.13 -6.83 21.61
C LEU A 699 25.61 -5.47 22.14
N PRO A 700 25.22 -5.07 23.37
CA PRO A 700 25.68 -3.83 23.99
C PRO A 700 27.12 -3.93 24.51
N ASP A 701 27.82 -2.79 24.54
CA ASP A 701 29.21 -2.65 24.99
C ASP A 701 30.21 -3.60 24.28
N ILE A 702 29.94 -3.88 23.00
CA ILE A 702 30.65 -4.86 22.14
C ILE A 702 32.13 -4.52 21.94
N LEU A 703 32.50 -3.23 21.79
CA LEU A 703 33.89 -2.83 21.61
C LEU A 703 34.66 -2.77 22.94
N SER A 704 35.93 -3.15 22.90
CA SER A 704 36.85 -3.06 24.04
C SER A 704 36.89 -1.63 24.57
N LYS A 705 36.83 -1.45 25.89
CA LYS A 705 36.75 -0.10 26.52
C LYS A 705 37.89 0.84 26.10
N LYS A 706 39.05 0.29 25.72
CA LYS A 706 40.19 1.03 25.16
C LYS A 706 39.95 1.53 23.73
N PHE A 707 39.33 0.70 22.88
CA PHE A 707 39.00 1.08 21.51
C PHE A 707 37.77 2.01 21.48
N ALA A 708 36.72 1.68 22.23
CA ALA A 708 35.52 2.50 22.38
C ALA A 708 35.86 3.94 22.78
N GLN A 709 36.75 4.15 23.77
CA GLN A 709 37.17 5.50 24.16
C GLN A 709 37.88 6.26 23.02
N ARG A 710 38.77 5.60 22.24
CA ARG A 710 39.43 6.23 21.08
C ARG A 710 38.41 6.66 20.03
N LEU A 711 37.43 5.81 19.75
CA LEU A 711 36.34 6.10 18.82
C LEU A 711 35.48 7.26 19.33
N ARG A 712 35.18 7.30 20.64
CA ARG A 712 34.42 8.39 21.28
C ARG A 712 35.16 9.73 21.17
N ASP A 713 36.44 9.76 21.54
CA ASP A 713 37.29 10.95 21.48
C ASP A 713 37.36 11.53 20.05
N TYR A 714 37.34 10.66 19.03
CA TYR A 714 37.30 11.04 17.62
C TYR A 714 35.92 11.58 17.20
N VAL A 715 34.84 10.84 17.40
CA VAL A 715 33.48 11.24 16.99
C VAL A 715 33.05 12.52 17.70
N GLU A 716 33.33 12.63 19.00
CA GLU A 716 33.09 13.85 19.76
C GLU A 716 33.97 15.03 19.31
N ALA A 717 35.07 14.83 18.58
CA ALA A 717 35.84 15.91 17.96
C ALA A 717 35.27 16.32 16.59
N GLU A 718 34.72 15.37 15.83
CA GLU A 718 34.01 15.62 14.56
C GLU A 718 32.67 16.34 14.75
N GLU A 719 31.93 16.02 15.82
CA GLU A 719 30.72 16.74 16.26
C GLU A 719 30.98 18.21 16.63
N LYS A 720 32.19 18.53 17.09
CA LYS A 720 32.59 19.89 17.50
C LYS A 720 33.03 20.77 16.31
N LYS A 721 33.06 20.24 15.09
CA LYS A 721 33.34 21.02 13.87
C LYS A 721 32.07 21.78 13.43
N PRO A 722 32.20 22.92 12.73
CA PRO A 722 31.05 23.56 12.08
C PRO A 722 30.36 22.61 11.11
N ALA A 723 29.03 22.61 11.10
CA ALA A 723 28.24 21.84 10.15
C ALA A 723 28.64 22.20 8.70
N GLN A 724 28.84 21.17 7.86
CA GLN A 724 29.20 21.36 6.45
C GLN A 724 27.92 21.27 5.61
N GLU A 725 27.54 22.39 5.00
CA GLU A 725 26.21 22.56 4.37
C GLU A 725 26.15 22.00 2.94
N ASP A 726 27.19 22.18 2.11
CA ASP A 726 27.21 21.75 0.70
C ASP A 726 28.13 20.54 0.44
N THR A 727 27.67 19.65 -0.44
CA THR A 727 28.37 18.41 -0.83
C THR A 727 29.74 18.69 -1.42
N ALA A 728 29.87 19.70 -2.30
CA ALA A 728 31.13 20.02 -2.96
C ALA A 728 32.21 20.52 -1.98
N THR A 729 31.83 21.05 -0.82
CA THR A 729 32.72 21.39 0.29
C THR A 729 33.06 20.18 1.15
N ILE A 730 32.09 19.30 1.45
CA ILE A 730 32.34 18.06 2.20
C ILE A 730 33.39 17.20 1.49
N GLU A 731 33.17 16.88 0.21
CA GLU A 731 34.04 15.96 -0.55
C GLU A 731 35.43 16.56 -0.86
N ARG A 732 35.54 17.90 -0.83
CA ARG A 732 36.79 18.65 -1.03
C ARG A 732 37.62 18.83 0.25
N THR A 733 36.99 18.77 1.42
CA THR A 733 37.63 19.10 2.71
C THR A 733 37.69 17.94 3.69
N SER A 734 37.11 16.78 3.34
CA SER A 734 37.07 15.60 4.19
C SER A 734 37.25 14.30 3.40
N SER A 735 37.51 13.23 4.13
CA SER A 735 37.56 11.84 3.67
C SER A 735 36.18 11.20 3.48
N TRP A 736 35.09 11.97 3.64
CA TRP A 736 33.70 11.54 3.49
C TRP A 736 33.14 11.88 2.12
N ARG A 737 32.16 11.11 1.66
CA ARG A 737 31.33 11.38 0.47
C ARG A 737 29.87 11.55 0.86
N VAL A 738 29.07 12.19 0.01
CA VAL A 738 27.62 12.30 0.24
C VAL A 738 26.90 11.30 -0.66
N SER A 739 26.03 10.48 -0.07
CA SER A 739 25.25 9.49 -0.82
C SER A 739 24.23 10.15 -1.74
N LYS A 740 23.85 9.44 -2.80
CA LYS A 740 22.86 9.89 -3.79
C LYS A 740 22.25 8.68 -4.51
N PRO A 741 21.02 8.78 -5.04
CA PRO A 741 20.16 9.97 -5.06
C PRO A 741 19.34 10.18 -3.77
N PRO A 742 19.00 11.44 -3.43
CA PRO A 742 18.17 11.75 -2.25
C PRO A 742 16.76 11.15 -2.31
N HIS A 743 16.22 10.77 -3.47
CA HIS A 743 14.94 10.05 -3.55
C HIS A 743 15.04 8.56 -3.13
N LYS A 744 16.20 8.11 -2.67
CA LYS A 744 16.42 6.80 -2.04
C LYS A 744 17.09 6.95 -0.67
N TYR A 745 18.12 7.78 -0.58
CA TYR A 745 18.87 7.98 0.66
C TYR A 745 19.81 9.19 0.60
N ARG A 746 20.05 9.81 1.75
CA ARG A 746 21.03 10.89 1.93
C ARG A 746 21.78 10.67 3.24
N TYR A 747 23.08 10.44 3.20
CA TYR A 747 23.97 10.35 4.35
C TYR A 747 25.42 10.65 3.93
N MET A 748 26.29 10.95 4.90
CA MET A 748 27.72 10.96 4.65
C MET A 748 28.28 9.54 4.83
N TYR A 749 29.18 9.11 3.94
CA TYR A 749 29.77 7.75 4.01
C TYR A 749 31.28 7.68 3.78
N GLN A 750 31.88 6.58 4.25
CA GLN A 750 33.22 6.09 3.88
C GLN A 750 33.18 4.58 3.60
N GLN A 751 33.92 4.12 2.60
CA GLN A 751 34.14 2.70 2.29
C GLN A 751 35.58 2.28 2.66
N PRO A 752 35.87 0.96 2.80
CA PRO A 752 37.21 0.44 2.96
C PRO A 752 38.19 0.91 1.88
N SER A 753 39.47 0.95 2.20
CA SER A 753 40.51 1.15 1.19
C SER A 753 40.75 -0.13 0.39
N GLY A 754 40.79 -0.05 -0.94
CA GLY A 754 41.08 -1.22 -1.79
C GLY A 754 42.48 -1.82 -1.50
N PRO A 755 42.75 -3.09 -1.85
CA PRO A 755 43.93 -3.83 -1.36
C PRO A 755 45.31 -3.18 -1.58
N ASP A 756 45.49 -2.43 -2.67
CA ASP A 756 46.73 -1.70 -3.00
C ASP A 756 46.69 -0.20 -2.60
N GLN A 757 45.65 0.25 -1.91
CA GLN A 757 45.41 1.66 -1.59
C GLN A 757 45.75 1.98 -0.13
N LEU A 758 46.97 2.46 0.13
CA LEU A 758 47.32 2.99 1.45
C LEU A 758 46.60 4.32 1.69
N ARG A 759 45.83 4.42 2.79
CA ARG A 759 45.29 5.70 3.28
C ARG A 759 46.41 6.67 3.65
N THR A 760 46.13 7.96 3.54
CA THR A 760 47.02 9.00 4.06
C THR A 760 46.84 9.20 5.57
N SER A 761 47.83 9.79 6.23
CA SER A 761 47.78 10.14 7.66
C SER A 761 46.77 11.26 8.02
N GLN A 762 45.89 11.64 7.09
CA GLN A 762 44.72 12.51 7.31
C GLN A 762 43.39 11.74 7.20
N GLU A 763 43.45 10.49 6.73
CA GLU A 763 42.31 9.57 6.58
C GLU A 763 42.37 8.42 7.61
N GLU A 764 43.51 8.22 8.27
CA GLU A 764 43.67 7.35 9.44
C GLU A 764 42.81 7.86 10.62
N SER A 765 41.92 7.00 11.12
CA SER A 765 40.99 7.27 12.21
C SER A 765 40.53 5.96 12.85
N PRO A 766 39.89 5.96 14.03
CA PRO A 766 39.25 4.77 14.58
C PRO A 766 38.15 4.19 13.66
N ILE A 767 37.49 5.02 12.86
CA ILE A 767 36.47 4.55 11.90
C ILE A 767 37.11 3.79 10.74
N THR A 768 38.24 4.26 10.21
CA THR A 768 38.98 3.54 9.17
C THR A 768 39.71 2.31 9.72
N GLU A 769 40.13 2.32 11.00
CA GLU A 769 40.61 1.12 11.71
C GLU A 769 39.52 0.03 11.85
N LEU A 770 38.23 0.41 11.98
CA LEU A 770 37.11 -0.54 11.88
C LEU A 770 36.97 -1.11 10.46
N LEU A 771 36.95 -0.24 9.44
CA LEU A 771 36.69 -0.61 8.04
C LEU A 771 37.81 -1.41 7.37
N ASP A 772 39.07 -1.10 7.65
CA ASP A 772 40.22 -1.64 6.91
C ASP A 772 40.96 -2.75 7.66
N ILE A 773 40.77 -2.86 8.99
CA ILE A 773 41.55 -3.77 9.84
C ILE A 773 40.66 -4.70 10.65
N PHE A 774 39.70 -4.19 11.43
CA PHE A 774 38.93 -5.05 12.35
C PHE A 774 37.85 -5.88 11.64
N LEU A 775 36.85 -5.22 11.04
CA LEU A 775 35.69 -5.90 10.44
C LEU A 775 36.03 -6.81 9.23
N PRO A 776 36.99 -6.49 8.33
CA PRO A 776 37.34 -7.41 7.24
C PRO A 776 38.27 -8.57 7.68
N SER A 777 38.71 -8.62 8.94
CA SER A 777 39.69 -9.61 9.40
C SER A 777 39.15 -11.06 9.36
N ARG A 778 40.07 -12.03 9.21
CA ARG A 778 39.77 -13.47 9.40
C ARG A 778 39.15 -13.71 10.78
N GLN A 779 39.67 -13.02 11.79
CA GLN A 779 39.30 -13.17 13.19
C GLN A 779 37.87 -12.71 13.47
N PHE A 780 37.50 -11.50 13.00
CA PHE A 780 36.12 -11.02 13.15
C PHE A 780 35.14 -11.86 12.35
N ARG A 781 35.50 -12.27 11.12
CA ARG A 781 34.66 -13.17 10.32
C ARG A 781 34.41 -14.49 11.02
N GLN A 782 35.47 -15.11 11.56
CA GLN A 782 35.34 -16.37 12.31
C GLN A 782 34.48 -16.19 13.57
N TRP A 783 34.61 -15.07 14.27
CA TRP A 783 33.75 -14.71 15.39
C TRP A 783 32.28 -14.53 14.98
N LEU A 784 32.01 -13.86 13.85
CA LEU A 784 30.66 -13.69 13.31
C LEU A 784 30.05 -15.04 12.90
N GLN A 785 30.82 -15.89 12.20
CA GLN A 785 30.40 -17.25 11.82
C GLN A 785 30.05 -18.11 13.05
N MET A 786 30.83 -18.02 14.13
CA MET A 786 30.53 -18.71 15.39
C MET A 786 29.35 -18.11 16.17
N ALA A 787 29.03 -16.84 15.93
CA ALA A 787 27.90 -16.15 16.57
C ALA A 787 26.56 -16.33 15.81
N THR A 788 26.59 -16.77 14.55
CA THR A 788 25.38 -16.92 13.70
C THR A 788 25.22 -18.31 13.07
N ASP A 789 26.13 -19.25 13.32
CA ASP A 789 26.19 -20.60 12.72
C ASP A 789 26.12 -20.61 11.17
N THR A 790 26.80 -19.65 10.54
CA THR A 790 26.85 -19.49 9.07
C THR A 790 28.25 -19.63 8.48
N THR A 791 28.32 -19.88 7.17
CA THR A 791 29.55 -19.73 6.37
C THR A 791 29.49 -18.47 5.54
N ILE A 792 30.44 -17.55 5.73
CA ILE A 792 30.44 -16.20 5.12
C ILE A 792 31.26 -16.22 3.82
N GLU A 793 30.61 -15.96 2.68
CA GLU A 793 31.23 -15.95 1.35
C GLU A 793 31.86 -14.60 0.98
N SER A 794 31.25 -13.49 1.42
CA SER A 794 31.78 -12.14 1.14
C SER A 794 31.40 -11.13 2.22
N ALA A 795 32.05 -9.96 2.18
CA ALA A 795 31.77 -8.85 3.09
C ALA A 795 31.80 -7.51 2.34
N ASP A 796 30.72 -6.73 2.43
CA ASP A 796 30.72 -5.30 2.08
C ASP A 796 30.55 -4.47 3.36
N LEU A 797 31.24 -3.33 3.45
CA LEU A 797 31.38 -2.55 4.68
C LEU A 797 31.26 -1.04 4.39
N LEU A 798 30.54 -0.33 5.25
CA LEU A 798 30.19 1.07 5.02
C LEU A 798 30.07 1.85 6.33
N ALA A 799 30.99 2.76 6.60
CA ALA A 799 30.85 3.72 7.69
C ALA A 799 29.89 4.83 7.27
N ARG A 800 28.92 5.18 8.12
CA ARG A 800 27.90 6.20 7.85
C ARG A 800 27.83 7.23 8.96
N ARG A 801 27.60 8.48 8.57
CA ARG A 801 27.25 9.61 9.43
C ARG A 801 25.98 10.23 8.87
N PHE A 802 24.90 10.22 9.65
CA PHE A 802 23.62 10.82 9.27
C PHE A 802 23.48 12.16 10.01
N ARG A 803 23.63 13.26 9.27
CA ARG A 803 23.47 14.63 9.79
C ARG A 803 22.03 14.96 10.15
N ARG A 804 21.83 15.51 11.33
CA ARG A 804 20.53 16.04 11.77
C ARG A 804 19.98 17.13 10.83
N GLY A 805 18.68 17.09 10.58
CA GLY A 805 17.96 17.97 9.66
C GLY A 805 18.16 17.64 8.17
N LEU A 806 18.97 16.65 7.82
CA LEU A 806 19.35 16.34 6.43
C LEU A 806 19.16 14.88 6.04
N ASP A 807 19.68 13.94 6.85
CA ASP A 807 20.07 12.61 6.37
C ASP A 807 19.12 11.48 6.84
N TYR A 808 19.00 10.44 6.01
CA TYR A 808 18.05 9.32 6.06
C TYR A 808 18.42 8.20 5.06
N THR A 809 17.78 7.03 5.19
CA THR A 809 17.45 6.19 4.03
C THR A 809 15.93 5.99 3.95
N LEU A 810 15.44 5.68 2.75
CA LEU A 810 14.10 5.16 2.54
C LEU A 810 14.10 3.62 2.67
N ALA A 811 12.92 3.03 2.72
CA ALA A 811 12.72 1.58 2.73
C ALA A 811 13.26 0.96 1.45
N THR A 812 14.18 0.00 1.61
CA THR A 812 14.74 -0.78 0.50
C THR A 812 14.61 -2.26 0.83
N GLY A 813 14.21 -3.08 -0.14
CA GLY A 813 14.26 -4.54 -0.05
C GLY A 813 15.68 -5.07 -0.27
N HIS A 814 15.79 -6.38 -0.46
CA HIS A 814 17.02 -7.06 -0.84
C HIS A 814 16.71 -8.09 -1.94
N GLU A 815 17.49 -8.10 -3.02
CA GLU A 815 17.34 -9.03 -4.13
C GLU A 815 18.54 -10.00 -4.13
N GLY A 816 18.33 -11.24 -3.69
CA GLY A 816 19.39 -12.24 -3.63
C GLY A 816 19.11 -13.36 -2.64
N LYS A 817 20.18 -14.07 -2.24
CA LYS A 817 20.17 -15.03 -1.13
C LYS A 817 19.94 -14.31 0.20
N ALA A 818 19.54 -15.05 1.24
CA ALA A 818 19.60 -14.52 2.60
C ALA A 818 21.05 -14.14 2.96
N ARG A 819 21.23 -13.09 3.77
CA ARG A 819 22.54 -12.58 4.18
C ARG A 819 22.53 -12.10 5.63
N VAL A 820 23.68 -12.12 6.29
CA VAL A 820 23.85 -11.51 7.61
C VAL A 820 24.16 -10.03 7.43
N GLU A 821 23.31 -9.13 7.93
CA GLU A 821 23.62 -7.71 8.07
C GLU A 821 24.04 -7.39 9.51
N ILE A 822 25.03 -6.51 9.69
CA ILE A 822 25.40 -5.95 11.00
C ILE A 822 25.30 -4.43 10.99
N ASN A 823 24.99 -3.84 12.15
CA ASN A 823 25.09 -2.40 12.37
C ASN A 823 25.80 -2.12 13.70
N LEU A 824 27.03 -1.63 13.63
CA LEU A 824 27.81 -1.20 14.79
C LEU A 824 27.55 0.29 15.07
N GLY A 825 26.62 0.57 15.98
CA GLY A 825 26.28 1.91 16.44
C GLY A 825 27.30 2.49 17.43
N PHE A 826 27.73 3.73 17.15
CA PHE A 826 28.64 4.50 18.02
C PHE A 826 28.25 5.98 18.06
N THR A 827 26.97 6.24 18.28
CA THR A 827 26.40 7.58 18.44
C THR A 827 26.58 8.03 19.90
N PRO A 828 27.44 9.03 20.22
CA PRO A 828 27.81 9.35 21.60
C PRO A 828 26.87 10.36 22.28
N THR A 829 25.82 10.81 21.58
CA THR A 829 24.85 11.78 22.11
C THR A 829 23.59 11.07 22.62
N PRO A 830 23.00 11.49 23.76
CA PRO A 830 21.83 10.83 24.34
C PRO A 830 20.52 11.39 23.79
N GLY A 831 19.40 10.71 24.04
CA GLY A 831 18.04 11.13 23.71
C GLY A 831 17.53 10.66 22.36
N TRP A 832 17.89 9.44 21.96
CA TRP A 832 17.40 8.78 20.75
C TRP A 832 16.30 7.73 21.03
N GLY A 833 15.99 7.49 22.31
CA GLY A 833 15.06 6.46 22.78
C GLY A 833 15.73 5.27 23.46
N ASP A 834 17.05 5.09 23.30
CA ASP A 834 17.84 4.01 23.92
C ASP A 834 18.23 4.29 25.40
N ASP A 835 17.83 5.45 25.93
CA ASP A 835 18.29 6.04 27.21
C ASP A 835 17.83 5.25 28.48
N GLU A 836 17.08 4.14 28.36
CA GLU A 836 16.56 3.37 29.51
C GLU A 836 17.47 2.24 30.03
N ASN A 837 18.60 1.92 29.37
CA ASN A 837 19.48 0.80 29.77
C ASN A 837 20.88 1.18 30.32
N ASP A 838 21.23 0.49 31.42
CA ASP A 838 22.55 0.13 31.95
C ASP A 838 23.54 1.14 32.58
N GLU A 839 23.60 2.45 32.27
CA GLU A 839 24.61 3.34 32.92
C GLU A 839 24.09 4.16 34.14
N ASP A 840 22.90 4.76 34.09
CA ASP A 840 22.47 5.76 35.10
C ASP A 840 22.10 5.14 36.47
N GLU A 841 21.59 3.90 36.50
CA GLU A 841 21.31 3.18 37.76
C GLU A 841 22.58 2.93 38.59
N ALA A 842 23.70 2.60 37.93
CA ALA A 842 24.96 2.29 38.59
C ALA A 842 25.55 3.52 39.31
N GLU A 843 25.58 4.68 38.64
CA GLU A 843 26.00 5.95 39.24
C GLU A 843 25.03 6.38 40.37
N ALA A 844 23.72 6.18 40.21
CA ALA A 844 22.72 6.51 41.22
C ALA A 844 22.88 5.65 42.49
N GLU A 845 23.01 4.33 42.36
CA GLU A 845 23.27 3.40 43.46
C GLU A 845 24.56 3.76 44.22
N GLN A 846 25.65 4.06 43.50
CA GLN A 846 26.94 4.34 44.12
C GLN A 846 26.93 5.68 44.88
N LYS A 847 26.34 6.73 44.30
CA LYS A 847 26.11 8.03 44.96
C LYS A 847 25.13 7.95 46.14
N ALA A 848 24.21 6.96 46.15
CA ALA A 848 23.31 6.69 47.27
C ALA A 848 23.98 5.92 48.41
N LYS A 849 24.91 5.00 48.12
CA LYS A 849 25.64 4.20 49.11
C LYS A 849 26.62 5.05 49.93
N ASP A 850 27.41 5.93 49.30
CA ASP A 850 28.36 6.80 50.00
C ASP A 850 27.69 7.80 50.97
N LYS A 851 26.47 8.26 50.67
CA LYS A 851 25.72 9.18 51.54
C LYS A 851 25.15 8.54 52.81
N LYS A 852 25.19 7.20 52.96
CA LYS A 852 24.55 6.49 54.09
C LYS A 852 25.47 6.18 55.29
N VAL A 853 26.76 6.51 55.24
CA VAL A 853 27.73 6.15 56.29
C VAL A 853 27.78 7.14 57.48
N ASN A 854 27.36 8.40 57.29
CA ASN A 854 27.47 9.46 58.32
C ASN A 854 26.11 10.05 58.74
N GLY A 855 25.54 9.61 59.87
CA GLY A 855 24.34 10.25 60.44
C GLY A 855 23.55 9.49 61.51
N LYS A 856 24.10 9.28 62.72
CA LYS A 856 23.30 8.79 63.87
C LYS A 856 22.47 9.91 64.50
N GLY A 857 21.16 9.93 64.26
CA GLY A 857 20.21 10.84 64.91
C GLY A 857 18.84 10.19 65.18
N LYS A 858 18.28 10.36 66.38
CA LYS A 858 16.93 9.88 66.74
C LYS A 858 15.89 10.98 66.52
N GLY A 859 14.86 10.71 65.72
CA GLY A 859 13.68 11.56 65.55
C GLY A 859 12.39 10.73 65.54
N LYS A 860 11.25 11.32 65.93
CA LYS A 860 9.94 10.63 65.91
C LYS A 860 9.23 10.81 64.57
N ALA A 861 8.46 9.81 64.18
CA ALA A 861 7.65 9.81 62.98
C ALA A 861 6.56 10.89 62.97
N LYS A 862 6.25 11.39 61.76
CA LYS A 862 5.01 12.07 61.42
C LYS A 862 4.72 11.74 59.94
N ALA A 863 3.50 11.29 59.64
CA ALA A 863 3.13 10.99 58.25
C ALA A 863 2.98 12.29 57.43
N VAL A 864 3.41 12.21 56.17
CA VAL A 864 3.15 13.19 55.10
C VAL A 864 2.55 12.38 53.94
N ALA A 865 1.74 13.01 53.08
CA ALA A 865 1.03 12.32 52.02
C ALA A 865 1.98 11.72 50.97
N LYS A 866 1.48 10.75 50.19
CA LYS A 866 1.99 10.54 48.83
C LYS A 866 1.75 11.85 48.06
N GLU A 867 2.83 12.48 47.61
CA GLU A 867 2.75 13.28 46.40
C GLU A 867 2.67 12.31 45.21
N GLU A 868 1.94 12.68 44.17
CA GLU A 868 1.86 11.89 42.95
C GLU A 868 3.19 12.03 42.20
N GLU A 869 3.72 10.93 41.67
CA GLU A 869 4.91 10.97 40.82
C GLU A 869 4.55 11.76 39.55
N PRO A 870 5.40 12.70 39.10
CA PRO A 870 5.14 13.41 37.85
C PRO A 870 5.13 12.40 36.71
N ALA A 871 4.13 12.50 35.83
CA ALA A 871 4.06 11.64 34.65
C ALA A 871 5.38 11.71 33.85
N PRO A 872 5.77 10.60 33.17
CA PRO A 872 6.94 10.59 32.31
C PRO A 872 6.90 11.79 31.35
N LYS A 873 8.06 12.43 31.16
CA LYS A 873 8.19 13.39 30.07
C LYS A 873 8.32 12.58 28.79
N GLU A 874 7.31 12.68 27.92
CA GLU A 874 7.49 12.37 26.51
C GLU A 874 8.75 13.10 26.02
N ALA A 875 9.74 12.34 25.56
CA ALA A 875 10.89 12.88 24.85
C ALA A 875 10.47 13.07 23.39
N ASP A 876 10.71 14.26 22.83
CA ASP A 876 10.45 14.52 21.40
C ASP A 876 11.25 13.48 20.57
N GLU A 877 10.56 12.62 19.82
CA GLU A 877 11.18 11.55 19.04
C GLU A 877 11.98 12.12 17.85
N VAL A 878 13.31 12.10 17.95
CA VAL A 878 14.21 12.77 16.99
C VAL A 878 14.50 11.97 15.71
N GLY A 879 13.97 10.75 15.58
CA GLY A 879 14.24 9.83 14.47
C GLY A 879 15.59 9.12 14.60
N GLY A 880 16.19 8.72 13.47
CA GLY A 880 17.50 8.07 13.43
C GLY A 880 17.54 6.59 13.84
N GLN A 881 16.40 5.94 14.05
CA GLN A 881 16.35 4.51 14.36
C GLN A 881 16.63 3.66 13.12
N GLU A 882 17.25 2.51 13.32
CA GLU A 882 17.29 1.42 12.34
C GLU A 882 16.01 0.59 12.48
N ILE A 883 15.34 0.34 11.35
CA ILE A 883 14.08 -0.38 11.29
C ILE A 883 14.18 -1.42 10.18
N PHE A 884 13.81 -2.66 10.52
CA PHE A 884 13.48 -3.71 9.55
C PHE A 884 11.98 -4.02 9.71
N MET A 885 11.31 -4.28 8.61
CA MET A 885 9.87 -4.59 8.58
C MET A 885 9.56 -5.58 7.46
N SER A 886 8.43 -6.27 7.54
CA SER A 886 7.93 -7.06 6.42
C SER A 886 7.68 -6.16 5.21
N GLY A 887 8.04 -6.62 4.01
CA GLY A 887 7.58 -6.01 2.78
C GLY A 887 6.12 -6.33 2.55
N ASP A 888 5.26 -5.32 2.63
CA ASP A 888 3.88 -5.44 2.17
C ASP A 888 3.84 -5.39 0.63
N ASP A 889 3.32 -6.44 -0.01
CA ASP A 889 3.12 -6.52 -1.47
C ASP A 889 1.87 -5.72 -1.95
N ASP A 890 1.25 -4.93 -1.06
CA ASP A 890 0.08 -4.10 -1.37
C ASP A 890 0.48 -2.80 -2.09
N ALA A 891 0.09 -2.67 -3.36
CA ALA A 891 0.41 -1.51 -4.19
C ALA A 891 -0.40 -0.23 -3.89
N ASP A 892 -1.35 -0.28 -2.95
CA ASP A 892 -2.28 0.80 -2.60
C ASP A 892 -2.09 1.36 -1.17
N GLU A 893 -1.22 0.78 -0.33
CA GLU A 893 -0.76 1.38 0.94
C GLU A 893 0.74 1.77 0.87
N ASP A 894 1.15 2.74 1.70
CA ASP A 894 2.56 3.12 1.81
C ASP A 894 3.29 2.01 2.61
N ALA A 895 3.92 1.03 1.94
CA ALA A 895 4.59 -0.17 2.51
C ALA A 895 5.78 0.09 3.48
N ALA A 896 5.90 1.31 3.99
CA ALA A 896 6.84 1.73 5.03
C ALA A 896 6.14 2.48 6.20
N VAL A 897 4.81 2.41 6.30
CA VAL A 897 4.04 2.87 7.47
C VAL A 897 4.30 1.93 8.64
N TYR A 898 5.09 2.40 9.62
CA TYR A 898 5.37 1.65 10.85
C TYR A 898 4.76 2.30 12.10
N LYS A 899 4.20 3.52 11.97
CA LYS A 899 3.50 4.22 13.05
C LYS A 899 2.19 4.83 12.56
N THR A 900 1.11 4.09 12.79
CA THR A 900 -0.26 4.64 12.89
C THR A 900 -0.69 4.69 14.35
N GLY A 901 -1.82 5.33 14.65
CA GLY A 901 -2.34 5.50 16.02
C GLY A 901 -2.98 4.25 16.65
N GLY A 902 -2.40 3.05 16.47
CA GLY A 902 -2.91 1.83 17.10
C GLY A 902 -2.11 0.56 16.82
N ASP A 903 -1.50 0.46 15.63
CA ASP A 903 -1.02 -0.81 15.06
C ASP A 903 0.50 -0.66 14.71
N GLU A 904 1.39 -1.48 15.29
CA GLU A 904 2.85 -1.53 15.05
C GLU A 904 3.31 -2.87 14.40
N ASP A 905 2.33 -3.70 14.00
CA ASP A 905 2.45 -5.15 13.80
C ASP A 905 3.39 -5.62 12.66
N ASN A 906 3.84 -4.72 11.77
CA ASN A 906 4.72 -5.04 10.63
C ASN A 906 6.22 -4.86 10.93
N ILE A 907 6.59 -4.31 12.10
CA ILE A 907 8.01 -4.13 12.49
C ILE A 907 8.61 -5.46 12.89
N LEU A 908 9.69 -5.87 12.21
CA LEU A 908 10.47 -7.07 12.54
C LEU A 908 11.56 -6.74 13.56
N PHE A 909 12.36 -5.70 13.30
CA PHE A 909 13.43 -5.24 14.20
C PHE A 909 13.47 -3.72 14.32
N PHE A 910 13.82 -3.24 15.52
CA PHE A 910 13.93 -1.81 15.83
C PHE A 910 15.12 -1.53 16.75
N GLN A 911 16.04 -0.66 16.34
CA GLN A 911 17.12 -0.17 17.21
C GLN A 911 17.37 1.34 17.03
N ALA A 912 17.09 2.09 18.09
CA ALA A 912 17.44 3.50 18.22
C ALA A 912 18.96 3.77 18.06
N ALA A 913 19.35 4.97 17.64
CA ALA A 913 20.77 5.33 17.56
C ALA A 913 21.41 5.33 18.95
N SER A 914 22.52 4.59 19.10
CA SER A 914 23.05 4.21 20.41
C SER A 914 24.59 4.16 20.43
N TRP A 915 25.17 4.02 21.62
CA TRP A 915 26.61 3.98 21.84
C TRP A 915 27.12 2.54 22.06
N ASN A 916 28.17 2.15 21.32
CA ASN A 916 28.90 0.89 21.49
C ASN A 916 28.02 -0.37 21.41
N LYS A 917 27.04 -0.40 20.50
CA LYS A 917 26.07 -1.49 20.36
C LYS A 917 26.14 -2.07 18.94
N MET A 918 26.26 -3.38 18.81
CA MET A 918 26.21 -4.07 17.52
C MET A 918 24.89 -4.84 17.39
N THR A 919 24.14 -4.56 16.34
CA THR A 919 23.04 -5.43 15.90
C THR A 919 23.57 -6.40 14.84
N ILE A 920 23.01 -7.61 14.81
CA ILE A 920 23.25 -8.64 13.81
C ILE A 920 21.87 -9.18 13.44
N VAL A 921 21.53 -9.23 12.15
CA VAL A 921 20.21 -9.64 11.65
C VAL A 921 20.40 -10.48 10.39
N LEU A 922 19.84 -11.69 10.34
CA LEU A 922 19.70 -12.44 9.09
C LEU A 922 18.58 -11.82 8.27
N ARG A 923 18.85 -11.51 7.01
CA ARG A 923 17.93 -10.78 6.15
C ARG A 923 17.73 -11.51 4.83
N ASP A 924 16.48 -11.86 4.55
CA ASP A 924 16.03 -12.45 3.30
C ASP A 924 15.61 -11.37 2.28
N SER A 925 14.87 -11.77 1.23
CA SER A 925 14.30 -10.85 0.25
C SER A 925 12.95 -10.23 0.66
N GLY A 926 12.28 -10.77 1.69
CA GLY A 926 10.99 -10.26 2.19
C GLY A 926 11.14 -9.09 3.16
N ALA A 927 12.26 -8.98 3.87
CA ALA A 927 12.50 -7.90 4.82
C ALA A 927 12.93 -6.58 4.16
N LEU A 928 12.11 -5.52 4.32
CA LEU A 928 12.49 -4.14 4.05
C LEU A 928 13.38 -3.58 5.18
N LYS A 929 14.25 -2.62 4.85
CA LYS A 929 15.13 -1.94 5.82
C LYS A 929 15.31 -0.46 5.53
N PHE A 930 15.36 0.36 6.58
CA PHE A 930 15.78 1.77 6.50
C PHE A 930 16.39 2.34 7.80
N ILE A 931 17.04 3.50 7.67
CA ILE A 931 17.42 4.39 8.78
C ILE A 931 16.55 5.65 8.73
N LYS A 932 15.68 5.82 9.72
CA LYS A 932 14.72 6.93 9.82
C LYS A 932 15.40 8.30 9.79
N TYR A 933 14.81 9.27 9.08
CA TYR A 933 15.28 10.66 9.03
C TYR A 933 15.51 11.26 10.42
N ILE A 934 16.60 12.01 10.56
CA ILE A 934 17.00 12.64 11.82
C ILE A 934 16.52 14.08 11.86
N SER A 935 15.62 14.40 12.78
CA SER A 935 15.18 15.77 13.07
C SER A 935 16.35 16.66 13.46
N LYS A 936 16.32 17.92 13.03
CA LYS A 936 17.28 18.96 13.44
C LYS A 936 17.28 19.22 14.96
N SER A 937 16.28 18.74 15.69
CA SER A 937 16.23 18.76 17.16
C SER A 937 17.20 17.77 17.83
N ALA A 938 17.72 16.77 17.10
CA ALA A 938 18.68 15.81 17.62
C ALA A 938 19.95 16.48 18.20
N LYS A 939 20.49 15.90 19.28
CA LYS A 939 21.60 16.51 20.03
C LYS A 939 22.94 16.46 19.29
N GLY A 940 23.12 15.49 18.40
CA GLY A 940 24.23 15.34 17.44
C GLY A 940 23.76 14.64 16.17
N ASP A 941 24.69 14.12 15.39
CA ASP A 941 24.43 13.25 14.25
C ASP A 941 24.38 11.77 14.70
N ARG A 942 23.78 10.86 13.90
CA ARG A 942 23.94 9.40 14.09
C ARG A 942 25.22 8.92 13.42
N TRP A 943 25.92 7.99 14.06
CA TRP A 943 27.16 7.39 13.59
C TRP A 943 27.10 5.86 13.72
N ASP A 944 27.41 5.16 12.63
CA ASP A 944 27.55 3.70 12.62
C ASP A 944 28.51 3.17 11.53
N VAL A 945 28.81 1.86 11.61
CA VAL A 945 29.29 1.07 10.47
C VAL A 945 28.27 -0.02 10.17
N SER A 946 27.73 0.00 8.97
CA SER A 946 26.93 -1.08 8.40
C SER A 946 27.86 -2.11 7.75
N GLY A 947 27.54 -3.40 7.90
CA GLY A 947 28.14 -4.47 7.11
C GLY A 947 27.07 -5.38 6.52
N ALA A 948 27.33 -5.93 5.34
CA ALA A 948 26.49 -6.93 4.70
C ALA A 948 27.37 -8.12 4.29
N PHE A 949 26.97 -9.32 4.70
CA PHE A 949 27.75 -10.55 4.53
C PHE A 949 26.88 -11.64 3.89
N GLU A 950 27.11 -11.88 2.60
CA GLU A 950 26.48 -12.97 1.86
C GLU A 950 26.97 -14.32 2.41
N ILE A 951 26.05 -15.27 2.60
CA ILE A 951 26.33 -16.59 3.19
C ILE A 951 26.16 -17.74 2.19
N GLU A 952 26.83 -18.85 2.47
CA GLU A 952 26.65 -20.11 1.75
C GLU A 952 25.27 -20.70 2.09
N GLU A 953 24.57 -21.23 1.08
CA GLU A 953 23.32 -21.96 1.29
C GLU A 953 23.63 -23.28 2.01
N GLN A 954 22.87 -23.59 3.06
CA GLN A 954 22.80 -24.95 3.58
C GLN A 954 21.81 -25.72 2.69
N ASP A 955 22.24 -26.83 2.09
CA ASP A 955 21.34 -27.75 1.39
C ASP A 955 20.48 -28.47 2.45
N ASP A 956 19.15 -28.31 2.40
CA ASP A 956 18.17 -28.97 3.29
C ASP A 956 18.00 -30.49 2.98
N ASP A 957 19.11 -31.22 2.90
CA ASP A 957 19.19 -32.67 2.62
C ASP A 957 19.38 -33.47 3.93
N ASP A 958 18.34 -33.56 4.78
CA ASP A 958 18.06 -34.73 5.68
C ASP A 958 16.83 -34.53 6.61
N ASP A 959 15.65 -35.07 6.24
CA ASP A 959 14.85 -35.94 7.14
C ASP A 959 13.79 -36.76 6.36
N ASP A 960 14.08 -38.04 6.13
CA ASP A 960 13.06 -39.06 5.88
C ASP A 960 13.54 -40.42 6.45
N GLY A 961 13.88 -40.40 7.75
CA GLY A 961 14.60 -41.48 8.44
C GLY A 961 13.78 -42.74 8.79
N GLU A 962 13.25 -43.49 7.81
CA GLU A 962 12.60 -44.79 8.08
C GLU A 962 13.58 -45.92 8.40
N GLU A 963 13.52 -46.46 9.63
CA GLU A 963 14.22 -47.68 10.03
C GLU A 963 13.73 -48.91 9.24
N ASN A 964 14.64 -49.64 8.57
CA ASN A 964 14.38 -51.03 8.17
C ASN A 964 15.63 -51.93 8.26
N ALA A 965 15.65 -52.81 9.27
CA ALA A 965 16.72 -53.78 9.48
C ALA A 965 16.42 -55.13 8.79
N GLY A 966 17.21 -55.53 7.79
CA GLY A 966 16.96 -56.76 7.02
C GLY A 966 18.16 -57.36 6.26
N GLU A 967 18.89 -58.25 6.93
CA GLU A 967 19.71 -59.37 6.40
C GLU A 967 20.52 -59.26 5.07
N GLY A 968 21.87 -59.26 5.20
CA GLY A 968 22.71 -60.18 4.42
C GLY A 968 23.52 -59.63 3.21
N PRO A 969 24.83 -59.94 3.06
CA PRO A 969 25.68 -59.38 2.00
C PRO A 969 26.15 -60.38 0.92
N ALA A 970 26.43 -59.90 -0.30
CA ALA A 970 27.41 -60.43 -1.28
C ALA A 970 27.39 -59.62 -2.61
N PRO A 971 28.42 -59.70 -3.50
CA PRO A 971 28.93 -58.50 -4.19
C PRO A 971 29.04 -58.60 -5.74
N VAL A 972 29.78 -57.62 -6.33
CA VAL A 972 30.23 -57.44 -7.74
C VAL A 972 29.12 -57.13 -8.78
N GLU A 973 29.38 -56.47 -9.94
CA GLU A 973 30.62 -56.19 -10.70
C GLU A 973 30.51 -54.92 -11.60
N SER A 974 31.65 -54.45 -12.18
CA SER A 974 31.87 -53.63 -13.41
C SER A 974 30.76 -52.68 -13.95
N GLU A 975 31.01 -51.37 -14.11
CA GLU A 975 31.61 -50.72 -15.31
C GLU A 975 30.85 -50.92 -16.65
N GLU A 976 30.37 -49.84 -17.28
CA GLU A 976 30.85 -49.32 -18.59
C GLU A 976 30.13 -48.01 -19.02
N GLU A 977 30.78 -47.21 -19.87
CA GLU A 977 30.21 -46.00 -20.49
C GLU A 977 29.37 -46.30 -21.74
N PHE A 978 28.40 -45.44 -22.09
CA PHE A 978 28.03 -45.27 -23.50
C PHE A 978 27.58 -43.84 -23.83
N GLN A 979 28.30 -43.18 -24.76
CA GLN A 979 27.94 -41.87 -25.29
C GLN A 979 27.10 -41.97 -26.58
N GLY A 980 26.28 -40.95 -26.82
CA GLY A 980 25.21 -40.96 -27.81
C GLY A 980 25.61 -41.10 -29.29
N PHE A 981 24.58 -41.23 -30.13
CA PHE A 981 24.67 -41.12 -31.58
C PHE A 981 23.63 -40.13 -32.11
N SER A 982 24.05 -39.30 -33.07
CA SER A 982 23.24 -38.29 -33.77
C SER A 982 22.55 -38.88 -35.02
N PRO A 983 21.54 -38.21 -35.59
CA PRO A 983 20.68 -38.78 -36.63
C PRO A 983 21.16 -38.48 -38.06
N GLU A 984 20.75 -39.32 -39.01
CA GLU A 984 20.66 -38.99 -40.44
C GLU A 984 19.71 -39.97 -41.14
N ASP A 985 18.85 -39.48 -42.06
CA ASP A 985 18.62 -40.10 -43.39
C ASP A 985 17.51 -39.39 -44.22
N ALA A 986 17.69 -39.48 -45.55
CA ALA A 986 16.71 -39.32 -46.64
C ALA A 986 16.70 -38.01 -47.48
N GLU A 987 17.76 -37.86 -48.29
CA GLU A 987 17.76 -37.67 -49.76
C GLU A 987 16.87 -36.64 -50.49
N SER A 988 17.41 -36.14 -51.61
CA SER A 988 16.76 -35.27 -52.60
C SER A 988 16.78 -35.89 -54.01
N ASP A 989 15.66 -35.86 -54.74
CA ASP A 989 15.62 -35.30 -56.11
C ASP A 989 14.20 -35.26 -56.73
N SER A 990 14.04 -34.33 -57.69
CA SER A 990 12.93 -34.08 -58.64
C SER A 990 11.65 -34.96 -58.65
N ASP A 991 10.48 -34.32 -58.54
CA ASP A 991 9.72 -33.78 -59.70
C ASP A 991 8.64 -32.75 -59.27
#